data_AF-A0AAD6UJE0-F1
#
_entry.id   AF-A0AAD6UJE0-F1
#
_cell.length_a   1.000
_cell.length_b   1.000
_cell.length_c   1.000
_cell.angle_alpha   90.00
_cell.angle_beta   90.00
_cell.angle_gamma   90.00
#
_symmetry.space_group_name_H-M   'P 1'
#
loop_
_entity.id
_entity.type
_entity.pdbx_description
1 polymer ?
#
loop_
_entity_poly.entity_id
_entity_poly.type
_entity_poly.pdbx_seq_one_letter_code
_entity_poly.pdbx_strand_id
1 'polypeptide(L)'
;MSSRTSTLLTITGISLCGLIAYAVYFDYRRRNDAAFRKDIRKQKKRVDKSLAQSREALAAANTVSEADLREALKLIRSEPPLSSQEAKENYFMSQVAMGEQLAARGESFQLPAALSFYRALLVYPSAPELLAIYEKTVPPPIVKIVLDLVNLDASTTSVTYRQPGAAHPPRPPRRNGTGSLTQARKLPLLPDHVEQGEKRCHVATIYIHLLVIYLYWPRITTVLAYYNAFPPKRTNVSVQPRALTSDASGPQRVLILNKDVAAGEVIYKEYPMLTCLDYDLQSAGTHCAHCLRKIEPALGSIPLTSSDSIKTIFCSKPCQLASKTQWHSFLFTLDPPLPAVLELAQLTPSPAALDARRAAQVRLSTYLNKDKKVGAALVAKFIARQLTASLGKAPGTPDYTEADGGEYRIEDYVERWSMGTVNAPPEEYSLFVSLLQTTLPGLEAFIGEEIHKMLLQKLTFNAFGVCFGGGRDNRPPSTVRPEDVELTRTPYGTERQIGTALYSVSAYLSHSCAPNARPSFASGTSELHLIANKDLKKGDELTIAYVDVAQHAEENAASCRLRRRKELARGWKFACQCSRCVKEGSENVPPPAMHPQDLHDYCSFPLSLPPFQEMRNLKDDPCQSLAARTGLCHSERQID
;
A
#
# COMPACT_ATOMS: atom_id res chain seq x y z
N MET A 1 -8.62 19.39 -40.71
CA MET A 1 -8.64 19.01 -39.29
C MET A 1 -7.57 19.81 -38.54
N SER A 2 -7.92 20.93 -37.91
CA SER A 2 -7.01 21.70 -37.05
C SER A 2 -7.82 22.55 -36.07
N SER A 3 -8.30 21.94 -34.97
CA SER A 3 -8.88 22.71 -33.86
C SER A 3 -8.71 22.06 -32.48
N ARG A 4 -8.40 20.76 -32.37
CA ARG A 4 -8.36 20.05 -31.08
C ARG A 4 -7.00 20.02 -30.37
N THR A 5 -5.89 20.22 -31.09
CA THR A 5 -4.54 20.28 -30.50
C THR A 5 -4.21 21.65 -29.88
N SER A 6 -4.86 22.73 -30.35
CA SER A 6 -4.71 24.07 -29.76
C SER A 6 -5.38 24.17 -28.38
N THR A 7 -6.50 23.49 -28.17
CA THR A 7 -7.29 23.55 -26.92
C THR A 7 -6.63 22.78 -25.76
N LEU A 8 -5.94 21.67 -26.04
CA LEU A 8 -5.31 20.85 -25.00
C LEU A 8 -3.99 21.45 -24.48
N LEU A 9 -3.21 22.09 -25.35
CA LEU A 9 -2.01 22.84 -24.96
C LEU A 9 -2.33 24.15 -24.24
N THR A 10 -3.46 24.80 -24.56
CA THR A 10 -3.93 25.98 -23.82
C THR A 10 -4.41 25.60 -22.41
N ILE A 11 -5.11 24.49 -22.20
CA ILE A 11 -5.62 24.10 -20.86
C ILE A 11 -4.48 23.69 -19.90
N THR A 12 -3.49 22.92 -20.35
CA THR A 12 -2.30 22.60 -19.52
C THR A 12 -1.37 23.80 -19.33
N GLY A 13 -1.25 24.68 -20.33
CA GLY A 13 -0.50 25.93 -20.23
C GLY A 13 -1.13 26.91 -19.24
N ILE A 14 -2.47 27.07 -19.25
CA ILE A 14 -3.20 27.96 -18.33
C ILE A 14 -3.10 27.49 -16.87
N SER A 15 -3.06 26.17 -16.63
CA SER A 15 -2.96 25.60 -15.28
C SER A 15 -1.58 25.86 -14.65
N LEU A 16 -0.51 25.61 -15.42
CA LEU A 16 0.87 25.82 -14.95
C LEU A 16 1.24 27.31 -14.89
N CYS A 17 0.83 28.10 -15.89
CA CYS A 17 0.97 29.56 -15.87
C CYS A 17 0.13 30.19 -14.76
N GLY A 18 -1.04 29.64 -14.41
CA GLY A 18 -1.87 30.10 -13.31
C GLY A 18 -1.21 29.89 -11.95
N LEU A 19 -0.55 28.75 -11.72
CA LEU A 19 0.21 28.50 -10.49
C LEU A 19 1.46 29.38 -10.39
N ILE A 20 2.20 29.56 -11.50
CA ILE A 20 3.38 30.44 -11.55
C ILE A 20 2.95 31.90 -11.40
N ALA A 21 1.89 32.35 -12.08
CA ALA A 21 1.34 33.70 -11.96
C ALA A 21 0.78 33.95 -10.56
N TYR A 22 0.13 32.96 -9.94
CA TYR A 22 -0.31 33.06 -8.54
C TYR A 22 0.88 33.13 -7.58
N ALA A 23 1.94 32.35 -7.79
CA ALA A 23 3.15 32.41 -6.97
C ALA A 23 3.87 33.76 -7.11
N VAL A 24 3.96 34.31 -8.33
CA VAL A 24 4.51 35.64 -8.62
C VAL A 24 3.62 36.74 -8.04
N TYR A 25 2.31 36.66 -8.22
CA TYR A 25 1.32 37.58 -7.63
C TYR A 25 1.37 37.54 -6.10
N PHE A 26 1.43 36.35 -5.52
CA PHE A 26 1.50 36.15 -4.08
C PHE A 26 2.81 36.70 -3.52
N ASP A 27 3.96 36.48 -4.19
CA ASP A 27 5.24 37.04 -3.76
C ASP A 27 5.28 38.57 -3.92
N TYR A 28 4.75 39.10 -5.03
CA TYR A 28 4.60 40.54 -5.26
C TYR A 28 3.74 41.19 -4.18
N ARG A 29 2.55 40.62 -3.92
CA ARG A 29 1.61 41.14 -2.92
C ARG A 29 2.17 40.98 -1.50
N ARG A 30 2.90 39.91 -1.20
CA ARG A 30 3.63 39.72 0.06
C ARG A 30 4.70 40.81 0.29
N ARG A 31 5.40 41.26 -0.75
CA ARG A 31 6.44 42.30 -0.65
C ARG A 31 5.86 43.72 -0.58
N ASN A 32 4.82 43.98 -1.36
CA ASN A 32 4.33 45.34 -1.61
C ASN A 32 3.07 45.74 -0.83
N ASP A 33 2.28 44.80 -0.30
CA ASP A 33 1.04 45.10 0.44
C ASP A 33 1.21 44.86 1.96
N ALA A 34 1.14 45.94 2.75
CA ALA A 34 1.24 45.89 4.20
C ALA A 34 0.01 45.24 4.88
N ALA A 35 -1.19 45.41 4.31
CA ALA A 35 -2.42 44.83 4.83
C ALA A 35 -2.44 43.31 4.59
N PHE A 36 -2.00 42.87 3.41
CA PHE A 36 -1.85 41.44 3.08
C PHE A 36 -0.85 40.73 4.00
N ARG A 37 0.30 41.35 4.30
CA ARG A 37 1.26 40.82 5.30
C ARG A 37 0.67 40.73 6.70
N LYS A 38 -0.22 41.65 7.07
CA LYS A 38 -0.89 41.62 8.38
C LYS A 38 -1.88 40.45 8.45
N ASP A 39 -2.61 40.19 7.36
CA ASP A 39 -3.56 39.08 7.31
C ASP A 39 -2.86 37.72 7.30
N ILE A 40 -1.77 37.55 6.54
CA ILE A 40 -0.94 36.33 6.58
C ILE A 40 -0.41 36.06 7.99
N ARG A 41 0.10 37.09 8.68
CA ARG A 41 0.57 36.95 10.08
C ARG A 41 -0.57 36.57 11.03
N LYS A 42 -1.78 37.10 10.81
CA LYS A 42 -2.98 36.76 11.59
C LYS A 42 -3.42 35.31 11.35
N GLN A 43 -3.41 34.85 10.11
CA GLN A 43 -3.74 33.47 9.74
C GLN A 43 -2.70 32.48 10.27
N LYS A 44 -1.40 32.77 10.12
CA LYS A 44 -0.31 31.98 10.71
C LYS A 44 -0.46 31.86 12.23
N LYS A 45 -0.75 32.97 12.92
CA LYS A 45 -0.97 32.95 14.38
C LYS A 45 -2.19 32.11 14.78
N ARG A 46 -3.24 32.04 13.95
CA ARG A 46 -4.41 31.15 14.18
C ARG A 46 -4.05 29.68 14.00
N VAL A 47 -3.30 29.34 12.95
CA VAL A 47 -2.85 27.97 12.68
C VAL A 47 -1.87 27.49 13.74
N ASP A 48 -0.87 28.31 14.09
CA ASP A 48 0.10 28.00 15.14
C ASP A 48 -0.59 27.84 16.51
N LYS A 49 -1.62 28.66 16.81
CA LYS A 49 -2.45 28.51 18.01
C LYS A 49 -3.26 27.21 18.01
N SER A 50 -3.85 26.84 16.87
CA SER A 50 -4.60 25.58 16.72
C SER A 50 -3.69 24.35 16.89
N LEU A 51 -2.47 24.39 16.33
CA LEU A 51 -1.45 23.34 16.48
C LEU A 51 -0.89 23.25 17.90
N ALA A 52 -0.75 24.37 18.59
CA ALA A 52 -0.35 24.37 20.01
C ALA A 52 -1.48 23.79 20.88
N GLN A 53 -2.73 24.18 20.64
CA GLN A 53 -3.90 23.63 21.34
C GLN A 53 -4.08 22.13 21.07
N SER A 54 -3.85 21.66 19.85
CA SER A 54 -3.93 20.22 19.55
C SER A 54 -2.79 19.43 20.18
N ARG A 55 -1.57 20.00 20.26
CA ARG A 55 -0.43 19.39 20.97
C ARG A 55 -0.63 19.37 22.49
N GLU A 56 -1.16 20.44 23.07
CA GLU A 56 -1.50 20.50 24.50
C GLU A 56 -2.65 19.54 24.83
N ALA A 57 -3.65 19.41 23.96
CA ALA A 57 -4.72 18.42 24.11
C ALA A 57 -4.20 16.98 24.00
N LEU A 58 -3.23 16.71 23.11
CA LEU A 58 -2.56 15.41 23.02
C LEU A 58 -1.72 15.08 24.26
N ALA A 59 -1.01 16.08 24.79
CA ALA A 59 -0.20 15.93 26.01
C ALA A 59 -1.08 15.74 27.26
N ALA A 60 -2.24 16.39 27.32
CA ALA A 60 -3.22 16.21 28.38
C ALA A 60 -3.99 14.87 28.28
N ALA A 61 -4.15 14.33 27.07
CA ALA A 61 -4.75 13.00 26.87
C ALA A 61 -3.83 11.84 27.30
N ASN A 62 -2.52 12.07 27.39
CA ASN A 62 -1.53 11.06 27.80
C ASN A 62 -1.24 11.05 29.32
N THR A 63 -1.87 11.92 30.12
CA THR A 63 -1.81 11.81 31.58
C THR A 63 -2.93 10.92 32.08
N VAL A 64 -2.59 9.69 32.49
CA VAL A 64 -3.51 8.76 33.18
C VAL A 64 -4.12 9.47 34.38
N SER A 65 -5.44 9.59 34.44
CA SER A 65 -6.11 10.30 35.53
C SER A 65 -6.23 9.41 36.78
N GLU A 66 -6.24 10.04 37.96
CA GLU A 66 -6.41 9.32 39.24
C GLU A 66 -7.78 8.59 39.32
N ALA A 67 -8.77 9.02 38.52
CA ALA A 67 -10.07 8.35 38.41
C ALA A 67 -9.95 6.99 37.70
N ASP A 68 -9.19 6.93 36.60
CA ASP A 68 -8.97 5.71 35.81
C ASP A 68 -8.24 4.64 36.64
N LEU A 69 -7.27 5.06 37.48
CA LEU A 69 -6.56 4.17 38.40
C LEU A 69 -7.48 3.56 39.46
N ARG A 70 -8.41 4.36 40.01
CA ARG A 70 -9.39 3.87 40.99
C ARG A 70 -10.38 2.87 40.39
N GLU A 71 -10.80 3.09 39.15
CA GLU A 71 -11.68 2.15 38.44
C GLU A 71 -10.95 0.84 38.16
N ALA A 72 -9.70 0.90 37.69
CA ALA A 72 -8.89 -0.29 37.47
C ALA A 72 -8.65 -1.11 38.75
N LEU A 73 -8.42 -0.46 39.89
CA LEU A 73 -8.29 -1.13 41.20
C LEU A 73 -9.58 -1.84 41.62
N LYS A 74 -10.76 -1.27 41.36
CA LYS A 74 -12.05 -1.93 41.64
C LYS A 74 -12.20 -3.21 40.84
N LEU A 75 -11.81 -3.19 39.57
CA LEU A 75 -11.86 -4.36 38.70
C LEU A 75 -10.91 -5.46 39.17
N ILE A 76 -9.66 -5.11 39.51
CA ILE A 76 -8.68 -6.09 40.01
C ILE A 76 -9.16 -6.76 41.30
N ARG A 77 -9.77 -6.00 42.21
CA ARG A 77 -10.33 -6.54 43.47
C ARG A 77 -11.54 -7.47 43.27
N SER A 78 -12.22 -7.37 42.13
CA SER A 78 -13.34 -8.24 41.79
C SER A 78 -12.91 -9.57 41.16
N GLU A 79 -11.61 -9.75 40.88
CA GLU A 79 -11.08 -11.01 40.35
C GLU A 79 -11.17 -12.12 41.41
N PRO A 80 -11.57 -13.35 41.04
CA PRO A 80 -11.73 -14.45 41.98
C PRO A 80 -10.39 -14.86 42.60
N PRO A 81 -10.36 -15.20 43.91
CA PRO A 81 -9.11 -15.55 44.59
C PRO A 81 -8.52 -16.87 44.05
N LEU A 82 -7.21 -16.85 43.76
CA LEU A 82 -6.47 -18.05 43.32
C LEU A 82 -6.25 -19.00 44.50
N SER A 83 -6.74 -20.23 44.38
CA SER A 83 -6.81 -21.20 45.49
C SER A 83 -5.55 -22.07 45.68
N SER A 84 -4.75 -22.30 44.63
CA SER A 84 -3.52 -23.13 44.71
C SER A 84 -2.24 -22.31 44.50
N GLN A 85 -1.15 -22.75 45.14
CA GLN A 85 0.18 -22.14 45.00
C GLN A 85 0.68 -22.20 43.53
N GLU A 86 0.47 -23.33 42.87
CA GLU A 86 0.79 -23.52 41.45
C GLU A 86 0.00 -22.55 40.55
N ALA A 87 -1.27 -22.29 40.87
CA ALA A 87 -2.07 -21.31 40.11
C ALA A 87 -1.56 -19.87 40.32
N LYS A 88 -1.07 -19.53 41.51
CA LYS A 88 -0.47 -18.21 41.79
C LYS A 88 0.84 -18.02 41.03
N GLU A 89 1.68 -19.04 40.96
CA GLU A 89 2.95 -19.02 40.21
C GLU A 89 2.71 -18.90 38.70
N ASN A 90 1.77 -19.67 38.16
CA ASN A 90 1.39 -19.58 36.74
C ASN A 90 0.77 -18.21 36.39
N TYR A 91 -0.09 -17.68 37.27
CA TYR A 91 -0.68 -16.35 37.10
C TYR A 91 0.39 -15.25 37.18
N PHE A 92 1.32 -15.35 38.14
CA PHE A 92 2.46 -14.43 38.25
C PHE A 92 3.28 -14.40 36.95
N MET A 93 3.72 -15.56 36.46
CA MET A 93 4.52 -15.65 35.23
C MET A 93 3.77 -15.11 34.01
N SER A 94 2.46 -15.38 33.92
CA SER A 94 1.61 -14.84 32.86
C SER A 94 1.49 -13.31 32.92
N GLN A 95 1.35 -12.73 34.11
CA GLN A 95 1.17 -11.29 34.29
C GLN A 95 2.46 -10.51 34.06
N VAL A 96 3.62 -11.04 34.50
CA VAL A 96 4.93 -10.44 34.20
C VAL A 96 5.20 -10.46 32.70
N ALA A 97 5.00 -11.60 32.04
CA ALA A 97 5.17 -11.71 30.58
C ALA A 97 4.23 -10.77 29.81
N MET A 98 2.98 -10.63 30.24
CA MET A 98 2.02 -9.69 29.65
C MET A 98 2.44 -8.23 29.89
N GLY A 99 2.91 -7.89 31.09
CA GLY A 99 3.42 -6.55 31.42
C GLY A 99 4.63 -6.15 30.58
N GLU A 100 5.60 -7.05 30.42
CA GLU A 100 6.77 -6.85 29.57
C GLU A 100 6.38 -6.69 28.09
N GLN A 101 5.48 -7.53 27.60
CA GLN A 101 5.00 -7.45 26.23
C GLN A 101 4.28 -6.13 25.95
N LEU A 102 3.50 -5.61 26.92
CA LEU A 102 2.79 -4.34 26.80
C LEU A 102 3.71 -3.13 26.94
N ALA A 103 4.71 -3.20 27.83
CA ALA A 103 5.73 -2.16 27.98
C ALA A 103 6.53 -1.93 26.69
N ALA A 104 6.75 -2.99 25.91
CA ALA A 104 7.42 -2.90 24.60
C ALA A 104 6.57 -2.24 23.48
N ARG A 105 5.27 -1.98 23.70
CA ARG A 105 4.34 -1.43 22.68
C ARG A 105 4.26 0.10 22.64
N GLY A 106 5.01 0.82 23.48
CA GLY A 106 5.09 2.29 23.49
C GLY A 106 4.11 3.00 24.43
N GLU A 107 4.06 4.33 24.36
CA GLU A 107 3.41 5.20 25.36
C GLU A 107 1.91 4.93 25.57
N SER A 108 1.18 4.50 24.53
CA SER A 108 -0.25 4.20 24.62
C SER A 108 -0.60 2.97 25.47
N PHE A 109 0.39 2.14 25.84
CA PHE A 109 0.18 0.90 26.60
C PHE A 109 0.75 0.96 28.03
N GLN A 110 1.16 2.14 28.51
CA GLN A 110 1.77 2.30 29.83
C GLN A 110 0.83 1.88 30.97
N LEU A 111 -0.46 2.26 30.93
CA LEU A 111 -1.43 1.88 31.95
C LEU A 111 -1.72 0.36 31.94
N PRO A 112 -2.06 -0.28 30.80
CA PRO A 112 -2.22 -1.74 30.75
C PRO A 112 -0.99 -2.53 31.21
N ALA A 113 0.21 -2.07 30.86
CA ALA A 113 1.47 -2.67 31.33
C ALA A 113 1.59 -2.57 32.86
N ALA A 114 1.36 -1.38 33.42
CA ALA A 114 1.40 -1.14 34.86
C ALA A 114 0.37 -2.00 35.62
N LEU A 115 -0.83 -2.17 35.09
CA LEU A 115 -1.86 -3.04 35.69
C LEU A 115 -1.45 -4.51 35.71
N SER A 116 -0.72 -4.98 34.70
CA SER A 116 -0.20 -6.36 34.64
C SER A 116 0.91 -6.56 35.68
N PHE A 117 1.85 -5.62 35.78
CA PHE A 117 2.88 -5.64 36.83
C PHE A 117 2.31 -5.54 38.24
N TYR A 118 1.25 -4.75 38.44
CA TYR A 118 0.54 -4.65 39.70
C TYR A 118 -0.18 -5.96 40.08
N ARG A 119 -0.85 -6.63 39.13
CA ARG A 119 -1.44 -7.97 39.37
C ARG A 119 -0.40 -9.01 39.77
N ALA A 120 0.76 -9.01 39.12
CA ALA A 120 1.89 -9.86 39.51
C ALA A 120 2.36 -9.56 40.94
N LEU A 121 2.39 -8.28 41.34
CA LEU A 121 2.78 -7.86 42.68
C LEU A 121 1.85 -8.42 43.77
N LEU A 122 0.54 -8.53 43.49
CA LEU A 122 -0.45 -9.03 44.46
C LEU A 122 -0.29 -10.52 44.79
N VAL A 123 0.29 -11.31 43.90
CA VAL A 123 0.44 -12.77 44.07
C VAL A 123 1.87 -13.18 44.45
N TYR A 124 2.82 -12.24 44.43
CA TYR A 124 4.22 -12.52 44.72
C TYR A 124 4.49 -12.52 46.25
N PRO A 125 5.30 -13.47 46.79
CA PRO A 125 5.51 -13.60 48.23
C PRO A 125 6.11 -12.37 48.93
N SER A 126 6.97 -11.61 48.24
CA SER A 126 7.68 -10.43 48.78
C SER A 126 7.55 -9.22 47.85
N ALA A 127 6.47 -8.44 48.01
CA ALA A 127 6.21 -7.26 47.19
C ALA A 127 7.38 -6.24 47.13
N PRO A 128 8.12 -5.95 48.23
CA PRO A 128 9.24 -5.02 48.19
C PRO A 128 10.39 -5.47 47.29
N GLU A 129 10.69 -6.77 47.25
CA GLU A 129 11.73 -7.33 46.37
C GLU A 129 11.36 -7.18 44.90
N LEU A 130 10.11 -7.46 44.55
CA LEU A 130 9.64 -7.36 43.17
C LEU A 130 9.60 -5.90 42.69
N LEU A 131 9.20 -4.96 43.55
CA LEU A 131 9.25 -3.52 43.24
C LEU A 131 10.69 -3.05 42.96
N ALA A 132 11.66 -3.50 43.74
CA ALA A 132 13.07 -3.17 43.51
C ALA A 132 13.62 -3.74 42.19
N ILE A 133 13.04 -4.85 41.69
CA ILE A 133 13.34 -5.39 40.36
C ILE A 133 12.69 -4.51 39.29
N TYR A 134 11.41 -4.14 39.44
CA TYR A 134 10.70 -3.29 38.48
C TYR A 134 11.36 -1.91 38.31
N GLU A 135 11.84 -1.28 39.38
CA GLU A 135 12.58 -0.01 39.29
C GLU A 135 13.83 -0.10 38.41
N LYS A 136 14.41 -1.29 38.24
CA LYS A 136 15.62 -1.52 37.44
C LYS A 136 15.31 -2.02 36.03
N THR A 137 14.22 -2.76 35.83
CA THR A 137 13.94 -3.46 34.56
C THR A 137 12.79 -2.87 33.75
N VAL A 138 11.88 -2.10 34.35
CA VAL A 138 10.67 -1.56 33.72
C VAL A 138 10.84 -0.06 33.42
N PRO A 139 10.35 0.47 32.27
CA PRO A 139 10.45 1.89 31.96
C PRO A 139 9.88 2.81 33.07
N PRO A 140 10.53 3.95 33.39
CA PRO A 140 10.13 4.83 34.51
C PRO A 140 8.67 5.31 34.51
N PRO A 141 8.04 5.64 33.35
CA PRO A 141 6.62 6.03 33.34
C PRO A 141 5.68 4.92 33.82
N ILE A 142 6.00 3.65 33.56
CA ILE A 142 5.19 2.50 33.95
C ILE A 142 5.38 2.21 35.44
N VAL A 143 6.63 2.25 35.93
CA VAL A 143 6.96 2.08 37.35
C VAL A 143 6.23 3.13 38.19
N LYS A 144 6.18 4.38 37.73
CA LYS A 144 5.43 5.45 38.40
C LYS A 144 3.95 5.08 38.57
N ILE A 145 3.29 4.58 37.53
CA ILE A 145 1.88 4.17 37.59
C ILE A 145 1.69 2.98 38.55
N VAL A 146 2.62 2.02 38.58
CA VAL A 146 2.59 0.90 39.55
C VAL A 146 2.67 1.41 40.98
N LEU A 147 3.57 2.36 41.26
CA LEU A 147 3.68 2.99 42.58
C LEU A 147 2.42 3.78 42.95
N ASP A 148 1.83 4.50 42.01
CA ASP A 148 0.56 5.22 42.21
C ASP A 148 -0.58 4.24 42.56
N LEU A 149 -0.64 3.08 41.89
CA LEU A 149 -1.59 2.01 42.21
C LEU A 149 -1.38 1.43 43.62
N VAL A 150 -0.14 1.14 44.01
CA VAL A 150 0.22 0.65 45.35
C VAL A 150 -0.18 1.66 46.44
N ASN A 151 0.11 2.95 46.20
CA ASN A 151 -0.22 4.02 47.14
C ASN A 151 -1.74 4.21 47.28
N LEU A 152 -2.49 4.14 46.17
CA LEU A 152 -3.95 4.21 46.17
C LEU A 152 -4.59 2.99 46.86
N ASP A 153 -4.02 1.79 46.67
CA ASP A 153 -4.51 0.56 47.30
C ASP A 153 -4.26 0.54 48.82
N ALA A 154 -3.08 0.99 49.26
CA ALA A 154 -2.75 1.20 50.67
C ALA A 154 -3.69 2.23 51.32
N SER A 155 -3.95 3.34 50.62
CA SER A 155 -4.86 4.38 51.11
C SER A 155 -6.30 3.88 51.25
N THR A 156 -6.77 3.02 50.34
CA THR A 156 -8.15 2.49 50.37
C THR A 156 -8.34 1.43 51.46
N THR A 157 -7.29 0.70 51.80
CA THR A 157 -7.30 -0.33 52.88
C THR A 157 -7.30 0.31 54.27
N SER A 158 -6.77 1.52 54.42
CA SER A 158 -6.77 2.28 55.68
C SER A 158 -8.14 2.87 56.09
N VAL A 159 -9.14 2.86 55.20
CA VAL A 159 -10.46 3.48 55.43
C VAL A 159 -11.45 2.56 56.17
N THR A 160 -11.18 1.25 56.28
CA THR A 160 -12.12 0.28 56.90
C THR A 160 -11.96 0.09 58.42
N TYR A 161 -11.04 0.79 59.09
CA TYR A 161 -10.97 0.74 60.56
C TYR A 161 -10.68 2.11 61.17
N ARG A 162 -11.74 2.83 61.58
CA ARG A 162 -11.69 3.78 62.70
C ARG A 162 -13.10 4.11 63.22
N GLN A 163 -13.34 3.68 64.45
CA GLN A 163 -14.44 4.15 65.31
C GLN A 163 -14.16 5.56 65.87
N PRO A 164 -15.18 6.24 66.47
CA PRO A 164 -15.27 7.70 66.51
C PRO A 164 -14.68 8.34 67.77
N GLY A 165 -14.19 9.58 67.61
CA GLY A 165 -14.08 10.57 68.69
C GLY A 165 -12.72 11.28 68.81
N ALA A 166 -12.67 12.57 68.47
CA ALA A 166 -12.22 13.69 69.33
C ALA A 166 -11.86 14.97 68.54
N ALA A 167 -12.09 16.11 69.19
CA ALA A 167 -12.21 17.50 68.73
C ALA A 167 -10.98 18.22 68.10
N HIS A 168 -11.29 19.28 67.32
CA HIS A 168 -10.47 20.42 66.82
C HIS A 168 -9.88 21.31 67.95
N PRO A 169 -8.99 22.34 67.74
CA PRO A 169 -8.85 23.33 66.61
C PRO A 169 -7.38 23.87 66.37
N PRO A 170 -7.11 25.12 65.91
CA PRO A 170 -7.39 25.79 64.62
C PRO A 170 -6.12 26.33 63.87
N ARG A 171 -6.39 26.94 62.71
CA ARG A 171 -5.51 27.52 61.66
C ARG A 171 -5.02 28.96 61.95
N PRO A 172 -3.89 29.42 61.37
CA PRO A 172 -3.63 30.86 61.14
C PRO A 172 -3.18 31.16 59.66
N PRO A 173 -2.97 32.43 59.23
CA PRO A 173 -3.68 32.98 58.06
C PRO A 173 -2.80 33.40 56.86
N ARG A 174 -3.50 33.79 55.77
CA ARG A 174 -2.98 34.48 54.56
C ARG A 174 -2.33 35.83 54.90
N ARG A 175 -1.29 36.20 54.15
CA ARG A 175 -0.77 37.59 54.08
C ARG A 175 -0.51 38.02 52.64
N ASN A 176 -1.05 39.18 52.28
CA ASN A 176 -0.75 39.97 51.09
C ASN A 176 0.48 40.88 51.34
N GLY A 177 1.18 41.27 50.26
CA GLY A 177 2.14 42.39 50.20
C GLY A 177 2.99 42.28 48.92
N THR A 178 2.77 43.06 47.84
CA THR A 178 3.17 44.46 47.55
C THR A 178 4.68 44.70 47.29
N GLY A 179 4.99 45.31 46.13
CA GLY A 179 6.25 46.03 45.79
C GLY A 179 7.27 45.18 45.01
N SER A 180 7.54 45.33 43.69
CA SER A 180 7.89 46.48 42.82
C SER A 180 9.39 46.83 42.78
N LEU A 181 9.94 46.79 41.54
CA LEU A 181 11.14 47.47 40.99
C LEU A 181 12.51 46.99 41.52
N THR A 182 13.60 46.81 40.78
CA THR A 182 14.15 47.31 39.50
C THR A 182 15.29 46.32 39.12
N GLN A 183 15.80 46.17 37.89
CA GLN A 183 16.65 47.16 37.23
C GLN A 183 17.01 46.66 35.81
N ALA A 184 16.66 47.47 34.81
CA ALA A 184 17.12 47.34 33.44
C ALA A 184 18.41 48.15 33.26
N ARG A 185 19.41 47.61 32.55
CA ARG A 185 20.66 48.31 32.20
C ARG A 185 20.61 48.72 30.72
N LYS A 186 20.90 50.00 30.46
CA LYS A 186 20.82 50.73 29.18
C LYS A 186 22.00 50.46 28.22
N LEU A 187 21.66 50.40 26.92
CA LEU A 187 22.18 51.05 25.69
C LEU A 187 23.66 51.48 25.56
N PRO A 188 24.21 51.43 24.32
CA PRO A 188 24.29 52.69 23.56
C PRO A 188 23.93 52.59 22.05
N LEU A 189 23.48 53.72 21.50
CA LEU A 189 23.21 54.02 20.09
C LEU A 189 24.43 54.67 19.43
N LEU A 190 24.61 54.45 18.11
CA LEU A 190 25.09 55.37 17.04
C LEU A 190 25.47 54.55 15.78
N PRO A 191 25.59 55.12 14.56
CA PRO A 191 24.86 56.23 13.93
C PRO A 191 24.17 55.82 12.60
N ASP A 192 23.30 56.70 12.11
CA ASP A 192 22.79 56.69 10.74
C ASP A 192 23.91 56.95 9.71
N HIS A 193 24.03 56.07 8.71
CA HIS A 193 24.50 56.46 7.38
C HIS A 193 23.78 55.63 6.30
N VAL A 194 23.17 56.37 5.39
CA VAL A 194 22.55 55.93 4.13
C VAL A 194 23.67 55.56 3.16
N GLU A 195 23.53 54.41 2.49
CA GLU A 195 23.79 54.15 1.04
C GLU A 195 24.21 52.70 0.77
N GLN A 196 23.91 52.25 -0.46
CA GLN A 196 24.22 50.95 -1.07
C GLN A 196 23.19 49.84 -0.88
N GLY A 197 22.00 50.10 -1.43
CA GLY A 197 21.18 49.05 -2.02
C GLY A 197 21.84 48.56 -3.32
N GLU A 198 22.33 47.32 -3.31
CA GLU A 198 22.40 46.46 -4.52
C GLU A 198 22.86 45.02 -4.19
N LYS A 199 23.54 44.79 -3.06
CA LYS A 199 24.03 43.43 -2.70
C LYS A 199 23.06 42.59 -1.85
N ARG A 200 21.94 43.15 -1.40
CA ARG A 200 20.98 42.48 -0.48
C ARG A 200 19.97 41.57 -1.19
N CYS A 201 19.73 41.79 -2.49
CA CYS A 201 18.82 40.95 -3.29
C CYS A 201 19.42 39.59 -3.63
N HIS A 202 20.73 39.48 -3.89
CA HIS A 202 21.35 38.18 -4.17
C HIS A 202 21.40 37.28 -2.93
N VAL A 203 21.72 37.83 -1.76
CA VAL A 203 21.78 37.05 -0.50
C VAL A 203 20.39 36.58 -0.07
N ALA A 204 19.36 37.41 -0.18
CA ALA A 204 17.99 37.01 0.15
C ALA A 204 17.44 35.95 -0.84
N THR A 205 17.79 36.05 -2.12
CA THR A 205 17.38 35.07 -3.14
C THR A 205 18.13 33.74 -2.95
N ILE A 206 19.42 33.79 -2.60
CA ILE A 206 20.21 32.60 -2.22
C ILE A 206 19.65 31.96 -0.95
N TYR A 207 19.29 32.73 0.09
CA TYR A 207 18.66 32.19 1.29
C TYR A 207 17.29 31.59 1.01
N ILE A 208 16.48 32.17 0.12
CA ILE A 208 15.17 31.61 -0.27
C ILE A 208 15.37 30.34 -1.09
N HIS A 209 16.33 30.29 -2.03
CA HIS A 209 16.66 29.06 -2.74
C HIS A 209 17.24 28.00 -1.82
N LEU A 210 18.12 28.35 -0.88
CA LEU A 210 18.66 27.44 0.12
C LEU A 210 17.60 26.97 1.11
N LEU A 211 16.58 27.78 1.42
CA LEU A 211 15.49 27.42 2.33
C LEU A 211 14.40 26.61 1.61
N VAL A 212 14.15 26.85 0.32
CA VAL A 212 13.35 25.98 -0.55
C VAL A 212 14.07 24.66 -0.77
N ILE A 213 15.38 24.67 -1.02
CA ILE A 213 16.21 23.47 -1.01
C ILE A 213 16.08 22.82 0.36
N TYR A 214 16.41 23.44 1.49
CA TYR A 214 16.34 22.80 2.81
C TYR A 214 14.94 22.28 3.22
N LEU A 215 13.84 22.93 2.78
CA LEU A 215 12.47 22.49 3.06
C LEU A 215 11.96 21.40 2.10
N TYR A 216 12.41 21.38 0.84
CA TYR A 216 12.02 20.37 -0.16
C TYR A 216 13.07 19.29 -0.39
N TRP A 217 14.31 19.48 0.04
CA TRP A 217 15.43 18.56 -0.03
C TRP A 217 15.15 17.28 0.73
N PRO A 218 14.49 17.26 1.90
CA PRO A 218 14.04 16.02 2.51
C PRO A 218 13.10 15.25 1.56
N ARG A 219 12.11 15.89 0.95
CA ARG A 219 11.20 15.23 -0.01
C ARG A 219 11.88 14.81 -1.32
N ILE A 220 12.79 15.62 -1.86
CA ILE A 220 13.56 15.33 -3.09
C ILE A 220 14.59 14.21 -2.85
N THR A 221 15.26 14.23 -1.70
CA THR A 221 16.15 13.14 -1.28
C THR A 221 15.38 11.87 -0.95
N THR A 222 14.17 11.93 -0.39
CA THR A 222 13.33 10.73 -0.15
C THR A 222 12.91 10.06 -1.47
N VAL A 223 12.62 10.84 -2.51
CA VAL A 223 12.29 10.32 -3.86
C VAL A 223 13.50 9.71 -4.56
N LEU A 224 14.69 10.32 -4.44
CA LEU A 224 15.93 9.78 -5.02
C LEU A 224 16.55 8.64 -4.18
N ALA A 225 16.31 8.62 -2.86
CA ALA A 225 16.83 7.61 -1.94
C ALA A 225 16.01 6.32 -1.93
N TYR A 226 14.77 6.33 -2.45
CA TYR A 226 13.94 5.12 -2.53
C TYR A 226 14.69 3.95 -3.17
N TYR A 227 15.32 4.17 -4.33
CA TYR A 227 16.06 3.12 -5.03
C TYR A 227 17.42 2.76 -4.38
N ASN A 228 17.84 3.50 -3.34
CA ASN A 228 18.99 3.13 -2.53
C ASN A 228 18.61 2.13 -1.41
N ALA A 229 17.35 2.17 -0.97
CA ALA A 229 16.78 1.31 0.06
C ALA A 229 15.94 0.15 -0.51
N PHE A 230 15.54 0.26 -1.78
CA PHE A 230 14.71 -0.70 -2.49
C PHE A 230 15.33 -1.09 -3.84
N PRO A 231 15.33 -2.38 -4.22
CA PRO A 231 14.87 -3.55 -3.47
C PRO A 231 15.74 -3.87 -2.23
N PRO A 232 15.25 -4.66 -1.26
CA PRO A 232 16.07 -5.12 -0.15
C PRO A 232 17.33 -5.83 -0.62
N LYS A 233 18.47 -5.60 0.04
CA LYS A 233 19.77 -6.19 -0.34
C LYS A 233 19.73 -7.71 -0.46
N ARG A 234 18.91 -8.39 0.36
CA ARG A 234 18.71 -9.86 0.31
C ARG A 234 18.22 -10.38 -1.04
N THR A 235 17.61 -9.53 -1.86
CA THR A 235 17.07 -9.91 -3.17
C THR A 235 18.14 -9.95 -4.27
N ASN A 236 19.35 -9.42 -4.01
CA ASN A 236 20.47 -9.37 -4.95
C ASN A 236 20.14 -8.71 -6.30
N VAL A 237 19.17 -7.80 -6.31
CA VAL A 237 18.74 -7.06 -7.51
C VAL A 237 18.64 -5.57 -7.22
N SER A 238 18.77 -4.74 -8.25
CA SER A 238 18.61 -3.28 -8.18
C SER A 238 17.67 -2.80 -9.27
N VAL A 239 16.90 -1.74 -8.98
CA VAL A 239 16.04 -1.12 -9.99
C VAL A 239 16.81 0.02 -10.66
N GLN A 240 17.00 -0.07 -11.97
CA GLN A 240 17.75 0.92 -12.75
C GLN A 240 16.90 1.47 -13.89
N PRO A 241 17.15 2.71 -14.36
CA PRO A 241 16.57 3.18 -15.62
C PRO A 241 17.04 2.29 -16.77
N ARG A 242 16.13 1.88 -17.65
CA ARG A 242 16.47 1.25 -18.91
C ARG A 242 17.23 2.26 -19.76
N ALA A 243 18.36 1.85 -20.31
CA ALA A 243 19.10 2.68 -21.26
C ALA A 243 18.17 3.02 -22.44
N LEU A 244 17.99 4.32 -22.71
CA LEU A 244 17.15 4.79 -23.80
C LEU A 244 17.78 4.33 -25.12
N THR A 245 17.13 3.39 -25.80
CA THR A 245 17.27 3.27 -27.26
C THR A 245 16.44 4.39 -27.90
N SER A 246 16.81 4.83 -29.10
CA SER A 246 16.32 6.03 -29.78
C SER A 246 14.80 6.18 -29.92
N ASP A 247 14.02 5.13 -29.66
CA ASP A 247 12.58 5.05 -29.94
C ASP A 247 11.68 4.87 -28.71
N ALA A 248 12.20 4.98 -27.48
CA ALA A 248 11.41 4.73 -26.26
C ALA A 248 10.77 6.00 -25.65
N SER A 249 9.45 5.96 -25.46
CA SER A 249 8.67 6.97 -24.74
C SER A 249 8.85 6.85 -23.22
N GLY A 250 9.83 7.57 -22.67
CA GLY A 250 10.00 7.80 -21.24
C GLY A 250 10.93 6.82 -20.50
N PRO A 251 11.41 7.19 -19.29
CA PRO A 251 12.37 6.38 -18.53
C PRO A 251 11.68 5.15 -17.91
N GLN A 252 11.65 4.03 -18.65
CA GLN A 252 11.24 2.74 -18.10
C GLN A 252 12.26 2.27 -17.07
N ARG A 253 11.81 1.67 -15.96
CA ARG A 253 12.68 1.07 -14.93
C ARG A 253 12.71 -0.44 -15.10
N VAL A 254 13.87 -1.04 -14.90
CA VAL A 254 14.12 -2.48 -15.07
C VAL A 254 14.85 -3.04 -13.86
N LEU A 255 14.74 -4.35 -13.67
CA LEU A 255 15.41 -5.07 -12.59
C LEU A 255 16.74 -5.63 -13.09
N ILE A 256 17.83 -5.20 -12.47
CA ILE A 256 19.21 -5.59 -12.81
C ILE A 256 19.77 -6.50 -11.72
N LEU A 257 20.47 -7.55 -12.13
CA LEU A 257 21.09 -8.52 -11.25
C LEU A 257 22.40 -7.99 -10.63
N ASN A 258 22.59 -8.15 -9.32
CA ASN A 258 23.78 -7.63 -8.61
C ASN A 258 24.88 -8.69 -8.36
N LYS A 259 24.64 -9.95 -8.69
CA LYS A 259 25.58 -11.08 -8.55
C LYS A 259 25.49 -12.04 -9.72
N ASP A 260 26.50 -12.88 -9.93
CA ASP A 260 26.38 -14.01 -10.86
C ASP A 260 25.43 -15.07 -10.28
N VAL A 261 24.63 -15.69 -11.15
CA VAL A 261 23.64 -16.72 -10.78
C VAL A 261 23.66 -17.83 -11.82
N ALA A 262 23.74 -19.09 -11.37
CA ALA A 262 23.73 -20.23 -12.27
C ALA A 262 22.32 -20.59 -12.74
N ALA A 263 22.21 -21.26 -13.89
CA ALA A 263 20.93 -21.80 -14.36
C ALA A 263 20.26 -22.69 -13.31
N GLY A 264 18.96 -22.47 -13.06
CA GLY A 264 18.17 -23.21 -12.08
C GLY A 264 18.26 -22.69 -10.64
N GLU A 265 19.16 -21.76 -10.32
CA GLU A 265 19.26 -21.15 -8.99
C GLU A 265 18.12 -20.16 -8.73
N VAL A 266 17.67 -20.08 -7.47
CA VAL A 266 16.71 -19.05 -7.02
C VAL A 266 17.43 -17.72 -6.86
N ILE A 267 17.01 -16.72 -7.63
CA ILE A 267 17.55 -15.35 -7.57
C ILE A 267 17.11 -14.68 -6.26
N TYR A 268 15.79 -14.67 -6.00
CA TYR A 268 15.19 -14.20 -4.76
C TYR A 268 13.83 -14.83 -4.51
N LYS A 269 13.38 -14.70 -3.26
CA LYS A 269 12.02 -15.04 -2.83
C LYS A 269 11.28 -13.79 -2.42
N GLU A 270 9.99 -13.74 -2.70
CA GLU A 270 9.15 -12.60 -2.43
C GLU A 270 7.75 -13.03 -1.99
N TYR A 271 7.29 -12.48 -0.86
CA TYR A 271 5.92 -12.66 -0.41
C TYR A 271 5.00 -11.63 -1.06
N PRO A 272 3.74 -11.99 -1.33
CA PRO A 272 2.82 -11.08 -1.99
C PRO A 272 2.35 -9.99 -1.05
N MET A 273 2.29 -8.76 -1.55
CA MET A 273 1.65 -7.65 -0.87
C MET A 273 0.13 -7.79 -0.86
N LEU A 274 -0.43 -8.48 -1.85
CA LEU A 274 -1.87 -8.72 -1.93
C LEU A 274 -2.14 -9.95 -2.77
N THR A 275 -3.22 -10.66 -2.43
CA THR A 275 -3.72 -11.82 -3.19
C THR A 275 -5.23 -11.74 -3.41
N CYS A 276 -5.66 -12.25 -4.56
CA CYS A 276 -7.05 -12.51 -4.90
C CYS A 276 -7.17 -13.93 -5.46
N LEU A 277 -8.01 -14.76 -4.85
CA LEU A 277 -8.33 -16.08 -5.39
C LEU A 277 -9.28 -15.92 -6.57
N ASP A 278 -9.16 -16.75 -7.61
CA ASP A 278 -10.14 -16.76 -8.69
C ASP A 278 -11.54 -17.14 -8.15
N TYR A 279 -12.58 -16.42 -8.59
CA TYR A 279 -13.92 -16.51 -7.99
C TYR A 279 -14.57 -17.90 -8.09
N ASP A 280 -14.25 -18.67 -9.12
CA ASP A 280 -14.76 -20.03 -9.28
C ASP A 280 -14.16 -20.97 -8.22
N LEU A 281 -12.87 -20.84 -7.92
CA LEU A 281 -12.23 -21.58 -6.82
C LEU A 281 -12.67 -21.07 -5.44
N GLN A 282 -12.90 -19.77 -5.31
CA GLN A 282 -13.45 -19.18 -4.10
C GLN A 282 -14.86 -19.71 -3.81
N SER A 283 -15.72 -19.75 -4.83
CA SER A 283 -17.07 -20.31 -4.73
C SER A 283 -17.06 -21.81 -4.45
N ALA A 284 -16.14 -22.54 -5.07
CA ALA A 284 -15.94 -23.96 -4.78
C ALA A 284 -15.50 -24.19 -3.33
N GLY A 285 -14.71 -23.27 -2.74
CA GLY A 285 -14.16 -23.43 -1.41
C GLY A 285 -13.11 -24.54 -1.37
N THR A 286 -12.22 -24.55 -2.36
CA THR A 286 -11.14 -25.56 -2.47
C THR A 286 -9.76 -25.00 -2.14
N HIS A 287 -9.62 -23.68 -2.06
CA HIS A 287 -8.35 -22.99 -1.85
C HIS A 287 -8.49 -21.92 -0.77
N CYS A 288 -7.39 -21.64 -0.06
CA CYS A 288 -7.30 -20.60 0.93
C CYS A 288 -7.39 -19.22 0.26
N ALA A 289 -8.29 -18.35 0.73
CA ALA A 289 -8.48 -17.02 0.16
C ALA A 289 -7.32 -16.05 0.44
N HIS A 290 -6.43 -16.38 1.38
CA HIS A 290 -5.26 -15.57 1.73
C HIS A 290 -3.99 -16.01 1.00
N CYS A 291 -3.55 -17.26 1.20
CA CYS A 291 -2.28 -17.75 0.65
C CYS A 291 -2.43 -18.57 -0.65
N LEU A 292 -3.66 -18.71 -1.17
CA LEU A 292 -4.02 -19.46 -2.37
C LEU A 292 -3.75 -20.98 -2.31
N ARG A 293 -3.23 -21.50 -1.19
CA ARG A 293 -2.97 -22.93 -0.99
C ARG A 293 -4.24 -23.75 -1.14
N LYS A 294 -4.18 -24.88 -1.86
CA LYS A 294 -5.25 -25.87 -1.93
C LYS A 294 -5.51 -26.45 -0.53
N ILE A 295 -6.77 -26.51 -0.12
CA ILE A 295 -7.15 -27.06 1.17
C ILE A 295 -7.44 -28.55 0.98
N GLU A 296 -6.72 -29.39 1.72
CA GLU A 296 -7.00 -30.81 1.76
C GLU A 296 -8.20 -31.07 2.67
N PRO A 297 -9.20 -31.86 2.22
CA PRO A 297 -10.38 -32.13 3.02
C PRO A 297 -10.08 -32.67 4.42
N ALA A 298 -9.00 -33.43 4.57
CA ALA A 298 -8.57 -34.04 5.83
C ALA A 298 -8.01 -33.04 6.85
N LEU A 299 -7.43 -31.92 6.40
CA LEU A 299 -6.82 -30.91 7.27
C LEU A 299 -7.84 -29.89 7.82
N GLY A 300 -9.08 -29.95 7.32
CA GLY A 300 -10.14 -29.01 7.64
C GLY A 300 -9.92 -27.64 7.00
N SER A 301 -11.01 -26.91 6.79
CA SER A 301 -10.99 -25.50 6.43
C SER A 301 -11.51 -24.68 7.58
N ILE A 302 -10.98 -23.48 7.79
CA ILE A 302 -11.57 -22.51 8.71
C ILE A 302 -12.47 -21.60 7.89
N PRO A 303 -13.80 -21.79 7.90
CA PRO A 303 -14.72 -20.81 7.33
C PRO A 303 -14.69 -19.54 8.17
N LEU A 304 -15.06 -18.43 7.54
CA LEU A 304 -15.40 -17.22 8.27
C LEU A 304 -16.81 -17.28 8.85
N THR A 305 -17.09 -16.29 9.69
CA THR A 305 -18.34 -16.05 10.42
C THR A 305 -19.59 -16.06 9.52
N SER A 306 -20.77 -16.26 10.12
CA SER A 306 -22.06 -16.23 9.42
C SER A 306 -22.44 -14.85 8.83
N SER A 307 -21.64 -13.81 9.07
CA SER A 307 -21.87 -12.43 8.61
C SER A 307 -21.22 -12.11 7.25
N ASP A 308 -20.56 -13.09 6.62
CA ASP A 308 -19.80 -12.87 5.39
C ASP A 308 -20.70 -12.64 4.16
N SER A 309 -20.39 -11.60 3.38
CA SER A 309 -21.07 -11.34 2.10
C SER A 309 -20.50 -12.18 0.94
N ILE A 310 -19.35 -12.81 1.11
CA ILE A 310 -18.73 -13.67 0.09
C ILE A 310 -18.12 -14.92 0.72
N LYS A 311 -18.38 -16.08 0.11
CA LYS A 311 -17.82 -17.36 0.57
C LYS A 311 -16.30 -17.29 0.56
N THR A 312 -15.71 -17.46 1.74
CA THR A 312 -14.28 -17.32 1.97
C THR A 312 -13.84 -18.36 2.99
N ILE A 313 -12.76 -19.09 2.66
CA ILE A 313 -12.21 -20.11 3.55
C ILE A 313 -10.70 -19.94 3.69
N PHE A 314 -10.15 -20.40 4.81
CA PHE A 314 -8.72 -20.35 5.08
C PHE A 314 -8.16 -21.70 5.49
N CYS A 315 -6.88 -21.93 5.15
CA CYS A 315 -6.16 -23.13 5.54
C CYS A 315 -5.67 -23.13 6.99
N SER A 316 -5.66 -21.96 7.66
CA SER A 316 -5.09 -21.83 9.01
C SER A 316 -5.59 -20.57 9.71
N LYS A 317 -5.51 -20.56 11.06
CA LYS A 317 -5.88 -19.40 11.87
C LYS A 317 -5.03 -18.16 11.58
N PRO A 318 -3.71 -18.27 11.36
CA PRO A 318 -2.90 -17.13 10.91
C PRO A 318 -3.36 -16.53 9.59
N CYS A 319 -3.68 -17.35 8.58
CA CYS A 319 -4.23 -16.87 7.30
C CYS A 319 -5.56 -16.14 7.51
N GLN A 320 -6.44 -16.68 8.36
CA GLN A 320 -7.70 -16.04 8.70
C GLN A 320 -7.48 -14.67 9.37
N LEU A 321 -6.63 -14.61 10.39
CA LEU A 321 -6.39 -13.38 11.15
C LEU A 321 -5.72 -12.32 10.28
N ALA A 322 -4.67 -12.66 9.52
CA ALA A 322 -4.01 -11.74 8.61
C ALA A 322 -4.99 -11.18 7.57
N SER A 323 -5.85 -12.03 7.01
CA SER A 323 -6.88 -11.61 6.07
C SER A 323 -7.90 -10.68 6.70
N LYS A 324 -8.39 -10.99 7.91
CA LYS A 324 -9.32 -10.13 8.68
C LYS A 324 -8.73 -8.76 8.91
N THR A 325 -7.51 -8.70 9.43
CA THR A 325 -6.81 -7.47 9.77
C THR A 325 -6.51 -6.60 8.53
N GLN A 326 -6.14 -7.21 7.41
CA GLN A 326 -5.71 -6.44 6.23
C GLN A 326 -6.87 -5.92 5.39
N TRP A 327 -7.93 -6.70 5.17
CA TRP A 327 -8.98 -6.30 4.22
C TRP A 327 -10.34 -6.97 4.43
N HIS A 328 -10.38 -8.20 4.94
CA HIS A 328 -11.61 -9.01 4.95
C HIS A 328 -12.66 -8.44 5.90
N SER A 329 -12.26 -8.03 7.11
CA SER A 329 -13.18 -7.45 8.07
C SER A 329 -13.76 -6.13 7.58
N PHE A 330 -12.98 -5.37 6.81
CA PHE A 330 -13.41 -4.12 6.20
C PHE A 330 -14.44 -4.37 5.08
N LEU A 331 -14.13 -5.26 4.14
CA LEU A 331 -14.85 -5.41 2.88
C LEU A 331 -16.05 -6.35 2.92
N PHE A 332 -15.98 -7.43 3.71
CA PHE A 332 -16.89 -8.58 3.52
C PHE A 332 -17.58 -9.07 4.79
N THR A 333 -17.28 -8.48 5.95
CA THR A 333 -17.91 -8.88 7.22
C THR A 333 -18.43 -7.68 7.98
N LEU A 334 -19.31 -7.92 8.95
CA LEU A 334 -19.75 -6.91 9.91
C LEU A 334 -18.81 -6.76 11.11
N ASP A 335 -17.69 -7.49 11.16
CA ASP A 335 -16.69 -7.28 12.19
C ASP A 335 -16.24 -5.81 12.19
N PRO A 336 -15.86 -5.27 13.38
CA PRO A 336 -15.21 -3.97 13.49
C PRO A 336 -14.08 -3.84 12.45
N PRO A 337 -14.18 -2.91 11.47
CA PRO A 337 -13.15 -2.75 10.45
C PRO A 337 -11.83 -2.26 11.07
N LEU A 338 -11.94 -1.57 12.21
CA LEU A 338 -10.85 -0.96 12.97
C LEU A 338 -11.08 -1.20 14.47
N PRO A 339 -10.66 -2.35 15.02
CA PRO A 339 -10.93 -2.72 16.41
C PRO A 339 -10.46 -1.65 17.41
N ALA A 340 -9.25 -1.12 17.23
CA ALA A 340 -8.66 -0.12 18.13
C ALA A 340 -9.41 1.22 18.14
N VAL A 341 -9.90 1.69 16.98
CA VAL A 341 -10.59 2.99 16.88
C VAL A 341 -11.98 2.93 17.52
N LEU A 342 -12.69 1.81 17.37
CA LEU A 342 -14.01 1.62 17.96
C LEU A 342 -13.94 1.42 19.47
N GLU A 343 -12.89 0.74 19.96
CA GLU A 343 -12.59 0.64 21.39
C GLU A 343 -12.24 2.00 22.02
N LEU A 344 -11.41 2.81 21.35
CA LEU A 344 -11.06 4.16 21.79
C LEU A 344 -12.24 5.14 21.78
N ALA A 345 -13.19 4.96 20.86
CA ALA A 345 -14.33 5.87 20.69
C ALA A 345 -15.60 5.40 21.42
N GLN A 346 -15.62 4.19 21.99
CA GLN A 346 -16.83 3.55 22.58
C GLN A 346 -18.05 3.58 21.65
N LEU A 347 -17.82 3.61 20.33
CA LEU A 347 -18.88 3.72 19.34
C LEU A 347 -19.41 2.32 19.02
N THR A 348 -20.54 1.94 19.61
CA THR A 348 -21.30 0.78 19.13
C THR A 348 -22.12 1.21 17.91
N PRO A 349 -21.88 0.65 16.71
CA PRO A 349 -22.67 1.00 15.53
C PRO A 349 -24.13 0.62 15.71
N SER A 350 -25.05 1.50 15.28
CA SER A 350 -26.49 1.23 15.37
C SER A 350 -26.90 0.07 14.45
N PRO A 351 -28.00 -0.66 14.77
CA PRO A 351 -28.49 -1.72 13.90
C PRO A 351 -28.74 -1.27 12.45
N ALA A 352 -29.31 -0.07 12.28
CA ALA A 352 -29.53 0.52 10.95
C ALA A 352 -28.22 0.77 10.18
N ALA A 353 -27.15 1.19 10.88
CA ALA A 353 -25.84 1.36 10.25
C ALA A 353 -25.22 0.02 9.82
N LEU A 354 -25.38 -1.03 10.65
CA LEU A 354 -24.93 -2.39 10.31
C LEU A 354 -25.71 -2.97 9.12
N ASP A 355 -27.01 -2.72 9.03
CA ASP A 355 -27.84 -3.15 7.90
C ASP A 355 -27.47 -2.41 6.61
N ALA A 356 -27.22 -1.10 6.68
CA ALA A 356 -26.75 -0.31 5.56
C ALA A 356 -25.39 -0.79 5.04
N ARG A 357 -24.45 -1.06 5.97
CA ARG A 357 -23.14 -1.64 5.64
C ARG A 357 -23.30 -3.03 5.01
N ARG A 358 -24.12 -3.91 5.57
CA ARG A 358 -24.41 -5.23 5.00
C ARG A 358 -24.94 -5.12 3.57
N ALA A 359 -25.89 -4.23 3.33
CA ALA A 359 -26.44 -4.01 2.00
C ALA A 359 -25.37 -3.53 1.00
N ALA A 360 -24.47 -2.63 1.41
CA ALA A 360 -23.36 -2.19 0.58
C ALA A 360 -22.37 -3.33 0.26
N GLN A 361 -22.03 -4.15 1.27
CA GLN A 361 -21.16 -5.32 1.12
C GLN A 361 -21.77 -6.36 0.17
N VAL A 362 -23.07 -6.61 0.24
CA VAL A 362 -23.78 -7.51 -0.69
C VAL A 362 -23.71 -6.96 -2.11
N ARG A 363 -24.01 -5.67 -2.33
CA ARG A 363 -23.89 -5.05 -3.67
C ARG A 363 -22.49 -5.20 -4.26
N LEU A 364 -21.46 -4.92 -3.47
CA LEU A 364 -20.08 -5.10 -3.90
C LEU A 364 -19.77 -6.56 -4.22
N SER A 365 -20.11 -7.50 -3.34
CA SER A 365 -19.85 -8.93 -3.56
C SER A 365 -20.55 -9.50 -4.80
N THR A 366 -21.77 -9.05 -5.08
CA THR A 366 -22.51 -9.41 -6.29
C THR A 366 -21.81 -8.89 -7.55
N TYR A 367 -21.37 -7.63 -7.53
CA TYR A 367 -20.62 -7.03 -8.63
C TYR A 367 -19.30 -7.78 -8.89
N LEU A 368 -18.52 -8.03 -7.84
CA LEU A 368 -17.25 -8.75 -7.91
C LEU A 368 -17.40 -10.16 -8.51
N ASN A 369 -18.50 -10.85 -8.21
CA ASN A 369 -18.77 -12.19 -8.75
C ASN A 369 -19.35 -12.20 -10.18
N LYS A 370 -19.86 -11.06 -10.69
CA LYS A 370 -20.58 -10.99 -11.96
C LYS A 370 -19.70 -11.38 -13.15
N ASP A 371 -18.58 -10.68 -13.32
CA ASP A 371 -17.69 -10.86 -14.48
C ASP A 371 -16.49 -11.76 -14.16
N LYS A 372 -16.39 -12.24 -12.91
CA LYS A 372 -15.29 -13.05 -12.38
C LYS A 372 -13.90 -12.44 -12.62
N LYS A 373 -13.84 -11.11 -12.77
CA LYS A 373 -12.61 -10.32 -12.90
C LYS A 373 -12.13 -9.87 -11.53
N VAL A 374 -10.85 -10.03 -11.24
CA VAL A 374 -10.26 -9.77 -9.92
C VAL A 374 -9.77 -8.33 -9.75
N GLY A 375 -9.68 -7.53 -10.82
CA GLY A 375 -9.16 -6.16 -10.82
C GLY A 375 -9.83 -5.26 -9.79
N ALA A 376 -11.16 -5.25 -9.78
CA ALA A 376 -11.94 -4.50 -8.79
C ALA A 376 -11.66 -4.98 -7.35
N ALA A 377 -11.53 -6.29 -7.14
CA ALA A 377 -11.18 -6.84 -5.83
C ALA A 377 -9.74 -6.48 -5.41
N LEU A 378 -8.78 -6.40 -6.35
CA LEU A 378 -7.43 -5.93 -6.06
C LEU A 378 -7.45 -4.49 -5.56
N VAL A 379 -8.18 -3.60 -6.23
CA VAL A 379 -8.33 -2.20 -5.82
C VAL A 379 -9.00 -2.10 -4.45
N ALA A 380 -10.11 -2.82 -4.24
CA ALA A 380 -10.84 -2.86 -2.99
C ALA A 380 -9.95 -3.27 -1.81
N LYS A 381 -9.23 -4.38 -1.96
CA LYS A 381 -8.35 -4.90 -0.90
C LYS A 381 -7.13 -4.02 -0.69
N PHE A 382 -6.58 -3.42 -1.75
CA PHE A 382 -5.48 -2.46 -1.64
C PHE A 382 -5.87 -1.23 -0.83
N ILE A 383 -7.05 -0.66 -1.09
CA ILE A 383 -7.60 0.46 -0.32
C ILE A 383 -7.85 0.05 1.13
N ALA A 384 -8.53 -1.08 1.35
CA ALA A 384 -8.79 -1.57 2.71
C ALA A 384 -7.50 -1.80 3.51
N ARG A 385 -6.46 -2.34 2.85
CA ARG A 385 -5.13 -2.53 3.46
C ARG A 385 -4.44 -1.21 3.80
N GLN A 386 -4.51 -0.20 2.93
CA GLN A 386 -3.94 1.12 3.24
C GLN A 386 -4.63 1.77 4.44
N LEU A 387 -5.95 1.70 4.49
CA LEU A 387 -6.75 2.27 5.58
C LEU A 387 -6.44 1.59 6.91
N THR A 388 -6.39 0.25 6.92
CA THR A 388 -6.06 -0.52 8.13
C THR A 388 -4.59 -0.33 8.57
N ALA A 389 -3.64 -0.28 7.62
CA ALA A 389 -2.22 -0.06 7.93
C ALA A 389 -1.89 1.36 8.40
N SER A 390 -2.67 2.38 8.00
CA SER A 390 -2.46 3.77 8.43
C SER A 390 -2.84 4.02 9.89
N LEU A 391 -3.56 3.08 10.49
CA LEU A 391 -4.09 3.18 11.85
C LEU A 391 -3.31 2.32 12.86
N GLY A 392 -2.19 1.72 12.42
CA GLY A 392 -1.26 0.96 13.25
C GLY A 392 -0.96 -0.41 12.68
N LYS A 393 0.30 -0.83 12.76
CA LYS A 393 0.72 -2.20 12.39
C LYS A 393 0.42 -3.14 13.56
N ALA A 394 -0.31 -4.23 13.31
CA ALA A 394 -0.42 -5.30 14.28
C ALA A 394 0.98 -5.94 14.51
N PRO A 395 1.48 -6.00 15.75
CA PRO A 395 2.81 -6.55 16.04
C PRO A 395 2.90 -8.03 15.66
N GLY A 396 4.02 -8.44 15.07
CA GLY A 396 4.29 -9.84 14.70
C GLY A 396 3.75 -10.30 13.33
N THR A 397 3.01 -9.45 12.62
CA THR A 397 2.61 -9.75 11.23
C THR A 397 3.68 -9.23 10.25
N PRO A 398 4.35 -10.11 9.46
CA PRO A 398 5.19 -9.64 8.37
C PRO A 398 4.32 -8.87 7.39
N ASP A 399 4.61 -7.58 7.22
CA ASP A 399 3.82 -6.70 6.36
C ASP A 399 4.24 -6.85 4.88
N TYR A 400 5.27 -7.65 4.58
CA TYR A 400 5.76 -7.92 3.22
C TYR A 400 5.99 -6.66 2.36
N THR A 401 6.05 -5.50 3.01
CA THR A 401 6.39 -4.16 2.52
C THR A 401 7.87 -3.86 2.76
N GLU A 402 8.70 -4.89 2.93
CA GLU A 402 10.08 -4.75 3.37
C GLU A 402 10.92 -4.02 2.32
N ALA A 403 11.28 -2.77 2.60
CA ALA A 403 12.46 -2.08 2.10
C ALA A 403 13.51 -2.05 3.22
N ASP A 404 14.80 -2.02 2.86
CA ASP A 404 15.85 -1.90 3.87
C ASP A 404 15.70 -0.56 4.60
N GLY A 405 15.52 -0.58 5.92
CA GLY A 405 15.27 0.62 6.74
C GLY A 405 13.81 0.87 7.13
N GLY A 406 12.84 0.13 6.56
CA GLY A 406 11.46 0.10 7.05
C GLY A 406 10.63 1.40 6.89
N GLU A 407 11.11 2.35 6.08
CA GLU A 407 10.49 3.68 5.93
C GLU A 407 9.41 3.76 4.84
N TYR A 408 9.28 2.75 3.97
CA TYR A 408 8.38 2.78 2.81
C TYR A 408 7.15 1.89 2.98
N ARG A 409 6.02 2.39 2.50
CA ARG A 409 4.71 1.76 2.60
C ARG A 409 4.25 1.21 1.24
N ILE A 410 3.14 0.47 1.22
CA ILE A 410 2.64 -0.19 0.01
C ILE A 410 2.28 0.83 -1.10
N GLU A 411 1.83 2.01 -0.71
CA GLU A 411 1.54 3.14 -1.58
C GLU A 411 2.77 3.69 -2.31
N ASP A 412 3.93 3.75 -1.65
CA ASP A 412 5.17 4.24 -2.26
C ASP A 412 5.61 3.34 -3.42
N TYR A 413 5.39 2.02 -3.28
CA TYR A 413 5.65 1.03 -4.32
C TYR A 413 4.73 1.23 -5.52
N VAL A 414 3.41 1.25 -5.28
CA VAL A 414 2.41 1.38 -6.34
C VAL A 414 2.51 2.73 -7.07
N GLU A 415 2.90 3.81 -6.39
CA GLU A 415 3.13 5.10 -7.03
C GLU A 415 4.16 5.02 -8.16
N ARG A 416 5.18 4.16 -8.04
CA ARG A 416 6.31 4.04 -8.98
C ARG A 416 6.13 2.99 -10.06
N TRP A 417 5.10 2.15 -9.96
CA TRP A 417 4.83 1.11 -10.93
C TRP A 417 4.35 1.64 -12.27
N SER A 418 4.63 0.88 -13.33
CA SER A 418 4.09 1.12 -14.66
C SER A 418 2.56 0.99 -14.65
N MET A 419 1.89 1.86 -15.39
CA MET A 419 0.44 1.80 -15.58
C MET A 419 0.11 1.19 -16.94
N GLY A 420 -0.91 0.32 -16.97
CA GLY A 420 -1.50 -0.16 -18.21
C GLY A 420 -2.68 0.72 -18.66
N THR A 421 -3.31 0.35 -19.77
CA THR A 421 -4.56 0.98 -20.22
C THR A 421 -5.72 0.05 -19.95
N VAL A 422 -6.41 0.27 -18.83
CA VAL A 422 -7.64 -0.44 -18.46
C VAL A 422 -8.75 0.60 -18.29
N ASN A 423 -9.93 0.26 -18.82
CA ASN A 423 -11.12 1.07 -18.63
C ASN A 423 -11.84 0.60 -17.37
N ALA A 424 -11.96 1.49 -16.39
CA ALA A 424 -12.77 1.24 -15.19
C ALA A 424 -14.26 1.42 -15.54
N PRO A 425 -15.13 0.44 -15.24
CA PRO A 425 -16.57 0.63 -15.32
C PRO A 425 -17.02 1.76 -14.37
N PRO A 426 -17.90 2.68 -14.80
CA PRO A 426 -18.29 3.84 -13.98
C PRO A 426 -19.03 3.43 -12.70
N GLU A 427 -19.74 2.30 -12.73
CA GLU A 427 -20.44 1.74 -11.58
C GLU A 427 -19.49 1.22 -10.47
N GLU A 428 -18.28 0.78 -10.81
CA GLU A 428 -17.31 0.19 -9.87
C GLU A 428 -16.94 1.18 -8.75
N TYR A 429 -16.60 2.41 -9.14
CA TYR A 429 -16.28 3.48 -8.20
C TYR A 429 -17.43 3.78 -7.23
N SER A 430 -18.66 3.85 -7.75
CA SER A 430 -19.85 4.17 -6.96
C SER A 430 -20.14 3.13 -5.86
N LEU A 431 -19.86 1.84 -6.15
CA LEU A 431 -20.00 0.75 -5.19
C LEU A 431 -18.99 0.88 -4.06
N PHE A 432 -17.74 1.24 -4.37
CA PHE A 432 -16.71 1.45 -3.35
C PHE A 432 -17.02 2.66 -2.46
N VAL A 433 -17.42 3.79 -3.04
CA VAL A 433 -17.82 4.98 -2.28
C VAL A 433 -18.97 4.66 -1.34
N SER A 434 -20.00 3.95 -1.82
CA SER A 434 -21.14 3.52 -0.99
C SER A 434 -20.71 2.64 0.19
N LEU A 435 -19.77 1.72 -0.02
CA LEU A 435 -19.23 0.89 1.06
C LEU A 435 -18.40 1.70 2.07
N LEU A 436 -17.58 2.62 1.60
CA LEU A 436 -16.74 3.46 2.45
C LEU A 436 -17.60 4.35 3.35
N GLN A 437 -18.59 5.03 2.79
CA GLN A 437 -19.53 5.89 3.52
C GLN A 437 -20.28 5.13 4.62
N THR A 438 -20.70 3.89 4.33
CA THR A 438 -21.42 3.05 5.30
C THR A 438 -20.50 2.39 6.33
N THR A 439 -19.21 2.25 6.02
CA THR A 439 -18.23 1.67 6.94
C THR A 439 -17.71 2.73 7.90
N LEU A 440 -17.23 3.86 7.38
CA LEU A 440 -16.73 5.01 8.14
C LEU A 440 -16.96 6.30 7.31
N PRO A 441 -17.96 7.12 7.67
CA PRO A 441 -18.24 8.37 6.95
C PRO A 441 -17.02 9.29 6.86
N GLY A 442 -16.75 9.85 5.68
CA GLY A 442 -15.64 10.76 5.42
C GLY A 442 -14.42 10.11 4.75
N LEU A 443 -14.34 8.78 4.69
CA LEU A 443 -13.27 8.07 3.97
C LEU A 443 -13.38 8.22 2.45
N GLU A 444 -14.59 8.39 1.92
CA GLU A 444 -14.84 8.57 0.50
C GLU A 444 -14.16 9.80 -0.09
N ALA A 445 -13.86 10.82 0.73
CA ALA A 445 -13.19 12.04 0.28
C ALA A 445 -11.75 11.79 -0.18
N PHE A 446 -11.13 10.67 0.22
CA PHE A 446 -9.74 10.33 -0.13
C PHE A 446 -9.60 9.52 -1.41
N ILE A 447 -10.70 9.00 -1.96
CA ILE A 447 -10.68 8.15 -3.15
C ILE A 447 -11.55 8.82 -4.20
N GLY A 448 -10.93 9.60 -5.07
CA GLY A 448 -11.60 10.11 -6.27
C GLY A 448 -11.65 9.07 -7.39
N GLU A 449 -12.55 9.28 -8.36
CA GLU A 449 -12.71 8.39 -9.52
C GLU A 449 -11.40 8.22 -10.32
N GLU A 450 -10.62 9.29 -10.48
CA GLU A 450 -9.30 9.25 -11.13
C GLU A 450 -8.28 8.41 -10.36
N ILE A 451 -8.30 8.47 -9.03
CA ILE A 451 -7.44 7.65 -8.18
C ILE A 451 -7.83 6.18 -8.32
N HIS A 452 -9.12 5.88 -8.28
CA HIS A 452 -9.65 4.54 -8.47
C HIS A 452 -9.20 3.94 -9.82
N LYS A 453 -9.37 4.70 -10.91
CA LYS A 453 -8.93 4.29 -12.26
C LYS A 453 -7.42 4.09 -12.34
N MET A 454 -6.63 5.00 -11.78
CA MET A 454 -5.17 4.89 -11.73
C MET A 454 -4.73 3.63 -10.98
N LEU A 455 -5.35 3.34 -9.82
CA LEU A 455 -5.09 2.12 -9.06
C LEU A 455 -5.45 0.89 -9.87
N LEU A 456 -6.62 0.84 -10.51
CA LEU A 456 -7.01 -0.28 -11.36
C LEU A 456 -5.96 -0.54 -12.44
N GLN A 457 -5.52 0.50 -13.15
CA GLN A 457 -4.52 0.41 -14.22
C GLN A 457 -3.15 -0.07 -13.74
N LYS A 458 -2.71 0.36 -12.55
CA LYS A 458 -1.41 -0.04 -11.99
C LYS A 458 -1.45 -1.43 -11.38
N LEU A 459 -2.46 -1.73 -10.57
CA LEU A 459 -2.55 -3.01 -9.88
C LEU A 459 -2.74 -4.15 -10.90
N THR A 460 -3.64 -4.00 -11.87
CA THR A 460 -3.86 -5.05 -12.89
C THR A 460 -2.66 -5.24 -13.82
N PHE A 461 -1.99 -4.17 -14.26
CA PHE A 461 -0.81 -4.29 -15.12
C PHE A 461 0.40 -4.94 -14.44
N ASN A 462 0.49 -4.88 -13.11
CA ASN A 462 1.58 -5.47 -12.32
C ASN A 462 1.18 -6.76 -11.61
N ALA A 463 -0.03 -7.26 -11.87
CA ALA A 463 -0.55 -8.49 -11.32
C ALA A 463 0.17 -9.72 -11.89
N PHE A 464 0.46 -10.69 -11.03
CA PHE A 464 1.03 -11.99 -11.38
C PHE A 464 -0.01 -13.09 -11.23
N GLY A 465 -0.11 -13.96 -12.23
CA GLY A 465 -0.94 -15.16 -12.16
C GLY A 465 -0.22 -16.23 -11.36
N VAL A 466 -0.82 -16.68 -10.26
CA VAL A 466 -0.26 -17.75 -9.42
C VAL A 466 -0.66 -19.09 -10.00
N CYS A 467 0.33 -19.89 -10.40
CA CYS A 467 0.14 -21.22 -10.97
C CYS A 467 0.98 -22.25 -10.21
N PHE A 468 0.34 -23.26 -9.61
CA PHE A 468 1.05 -24.41 -9.02
C PHE A 468 1.24 -25.50 -10.08
N GLY A 469 2.43 -26.10 -10.15
CA GLY A 469 2.66 -27.29 -10.98
C GLY A 469 2.31 -27.16 -12.47
N GLY A 470 2.44 -25.96 -13.07
CA GLY A 470 2.04 -25.70 -14.46
C GLY A 470 0.63 -25.12 -14.63
N GLY A 471 -0.08 -24.89 -13.51
CA GLY A 471 -1.41 -24.30 -13.50
C GLY A 471 -2.54 -25.33 -13.68
N ARG A 472 -3.78 -24.84 -13.60
CA ARG A 472 -5.01 -25.67 -13.66
C ARG A 472 -5.55 -25.82 -15.07
N ASP A 473 -6.23 -26.92 -15.34
CA ASP A 473 -6.88 -27.22 -16.64
C ASP A 473 -8.41 -27.11 -16.59
N ASN A 474 -8.98 -26.82 -15.42
CA ASN A 474 -10.43 -26.84 -15.21
C ASN A 474 -11.13 -25.50 -15.49
N ARG A 475 -10.40 -24.48 -15.96
CA ARG A 475 -10.97 -23.19 -16.35
C ARG A 475 -11.19 -23.21 -17.87
N PRO A 476 -12.42 -22.93 -18.36
CA PRO A 476 -12.66 -22.89 -19.79
C PRO A 476 -11.88 -21.74 -20.43
N PRO A 477 -11.42 -21.91 -21.68
CA PRO A 477 -10.77 -20.84 -22.42
C PRO A 477 -11.72 -19.66 -22.61
N SER A 478 -11.18 -18.44 -22.60
CA SER A 478 -11.96 -17.24 -22.85
C SER A 478 -12.34 -17.14 -24.33
N THR A 479 -13.61 -16.87 -24.60
CA THR A 479 -14.11 -16.50 -25.94
C THR A 479 -14.08 -14.98 -26.19
N VAL A 480 -13.70 -14.23 -25.16
CA VAL A 480 -13.62 -12.76 -25.17
C VAL A 480 -12.32 -12.30 -25.85
N ARG A 481 -12.36 -11.13 -26.49
CA ARG A 481 -11.21 -10.56 -27.18
C ARG A 481 -10.03 -10.33 -26.21
N PRO A 482 -8.77 -10.49 -26.64
CA PRO A 482 -7.60 -10.34 -25.76
C PRO A 482 -7.53 -9.02 -24.98
N GLU A 483 -7.98 -7.92 -25.58
CA GLU A 483 -8.03 -6.60 -24.93
C GLU A 483 -9.10 -6.46 -23.83
N ASP A 484 -10.11 -7.32 -23.82
CA ASP A 484 -11.23 -7.31 -22.88
C ASP A 484 -11.06 -8.38 -21.78
N VAL A 485 -10.11 -9.29 -21.98
CA VAL A 485 -9.68 -10.29 -20.99
C VAL A 485 -8.82 -9.60 -19.93
N GLU A 486 -9.07 -9.92 -18.68
CA GLU A 486 -8.16 -9.54 -17.60
C GLU A 486 -6.90 -10.38 -17.71
N LEU A 487 -5.75 -9.72 -17.80
CA LEU A 487 -4.46 -10.38 -18.01
C LEU A 487 -3.61 -10.28 -16.75
N THR A 488 -2.87 -11.35 -16.47
CA THR A 488 -1.86 -11.40 -15.42
C THR A 488 -0.53 -11.85 -16.01
N ARG A 489 0.58 -11.49 -15.35
CA ARG A 489 1.92 -11.93 -15.76
C ARG A 489 2.08 -13.39 -15.38
N THR A 490 1.98 -14.28 -16.36
CA THR A 490 2.20 -15.72 -16.15
C THR A 490 2.70 -16.39 -17.43
N PRO A 491 3.71 -17.28 -17.35
CA PRO A 491 4.18 -18.04 -18.51
C PRO A 491 3.22 -19.15 -18.94
N TYR A 492 2.13 -19.39 -18.20
CA TYR A 492 1.18 -20.48 -18.46
C TYR A 492 -0.14 -19.99 -19.05
N GLY A 493 -0.31 -18.69 -19.29
CA GLY A 493 -1.62 -18.12 -19.64
C GLY A 493 -2.52 -17.88 -18.43
N THR A 494 -3.37 -16.87 -18.53
CA THR A 494 -4.21 -16.41 -17.41
C THR A 494 -5.27 -17.45 -17.03
N GLU A 495 -5.69 -18.27 -17.99
CA GLU A 495 -6.65 -19.35 -17.81
C GLU A 495 -6.14 -20.45 -16.88
N ARG A 496 -4.82 -20.63 -16.78
CA ARG A 496 -4.20 -21.67 -15.95
C ARG A 496 -3.91 -21.23 -14.51
N GLN A 497 -4.14 -19.97 -14.15
CA GLN A 497 -3.88 -19.48 -12.80
C GLN A 497 -4.95 -19.95 -11.80
N ILE A 498 -4.58 -20.08 -10.52
CA ILE A 498 -5.54 -20.29 -9.42
C ILE A 498 -5.99 -18.97 -8.77
N GLY A 499 -5.21 -17.91 -8.99
CA GLY A 499 -5.45 -16.61 -8.40
C GLY A 499 -4.39 -15.63 -8.84
N THR A 500 -4.48 -14.43 -8.31
CA THR A 500 -3.66 -13.28 -8.66
C THR A 500 -2.93 -12.76 -7.43
N ALA A 501 -1.70 -12.31 -7.61
CA ALA A 501 -0.88 -11.74 -6.55
C ALA A 501 -0.08 -10.52 -7.01
N LEU A 502 0.23 -9.63 -6.05
CA LEU A 502 1.03 -8.43 -6.27
C LEU A 502 2.34 -8.48 -5.50
N TYR A 503 3.43 -8.08 -6.15
CA TYR A 503 4.80 -8.19 -5.66
C TYR A 503 5.54 -6.87 -5.91
N SER A 504 6.14 -6.27 -4.87
CA SER A 504 6.81 -4.96 -4.95
C SER A 504 8.02 -4.98 -5.89
N VAL A 505 8.88 -5.98 -5.74
CA VAL A 505 10.14 -6.11 -6.50
C VAL A 505 9.85 -6.68 -7.89
N SER A 506 9.06 -7.75 -7.96
CA SER A 506 8.78 -8.43 -9.24
C SER A 506 7.94 -7.59 -10.22
N ALA A 507 7.26 -6.52 -9.76
CA ALA A 507 6.58 -5.56 -10.64
C ALA A 507 7.52 -4.88 -11.66
N TYR A 508 8.83 -4.80 -11.38
CA TYR A 508 9.84 -4.21 -12.28
C TYR A 508 10.39 -5.17 -13.34
N LEU A 509 10.02 -6.46 -13.29
CA LEU A 509 10.44 -7.44 -14.30
C LEU A 509 9.81 -7.13 -15.64
N SER A 510 10.61 -7.12 -16.70
CA SER A 510 10.13 -6.87 -18.06
C SER A 510 9.79 -8.14 -18.81
N HIS A 511 8.98 -8.00 -19.86
CA HIS A 511 8.62 -9.11 -20.72
C HIS A 511 9.75 -9.50 -21.69
N SER A 512 10.01 -10.81 -21.81
CA SER A 512 10.70 -11.41 -22.95
C SER A 512 10.02 -12.72 -23.32
N CYS A 513 9.89 -12.96 -24.63
CA CYS A 513 9.40 -14.22 -25.19
C CYS A 513 10.47 -15.35 -25.13
N ALA A 514 11.72 -14.99 -24.84
CA ALA A 514 12.80 -15.90 -24.43
C ALA A 514 13.35 -15.42 -23.08
N PRO A 515 12.59 -15.65 -21.99
CA PRO A 515 12.90 -15.07 -20.69
C PRO A 515 14.11 -15.74 -20.06
N ASN A 516 14.92 -14.94 -19.37
CA ASN A 516 16.09 -15.43 -18.65
C ASN A 516 15.80 -15.79 -17.19
N ALA A 517 14.62 -15.44 -16.67
CA ALA A 517 14.10 -15.89 -15.39
C ALA A 517 12.64 -16.33 -15.50
N ARG A 518 12.14 -17.09 -14.51
CA ARG A 518 10.74 -17.50 -14.43
C ARG A 518 10.22 -17.42 -13.00
N PRO A 519 8.97 -16.95 -12.79
CA PRO A 519 8.32 -17.08 -11.49
C PRO A 519 7.96 -18.55 -11.23
N SER A 520 8.12 -18.99 -10.00
CA SER A 520 7.73 -20.32 -9.53
C SER A 520 7.07 -20.24 -8.15
N PHE A 521 6.05 -21.05 -7.95
CA PHE A 521 5.29 -21.13 -6.70
C PHE A 521 5.42 -22.53 -6.08
N ALA A 522 6.66 -23.02 -6.00
CA ALA A 522 6.98 -24.40 -5.60
C ALA A 522 6.62 -24.71 -4.13
N SER A 523 6.49 -23.69 -3.28
CA SER A 523 6.10 -23.85 -1.87
C SER A 523 4.62 -24.17 -1.67
N GLY A 524 3.82 -24.24 -2.74
CA GLY A 524 2.37 -24.48 -2.65
C GLY A 524 1.60 -23.32 -2.01
N THR A 525 2.19 -22.12 -2.02
CA THR A 525 1.58 -20.86 -1.59
C THR A 525 1.85 -19.78 -2.63
N SER A 526 1.24 -18.62 -2.46
CA SER A 526 1.51 -17.43 -3.26
C SER A 526 2.89 -16.77 -3.00
N GLU A 527 3.86 -17.46 -2.41
CA GLU A 527 5.26 -16.97 -2.32
C GLU A 527 5.96 -17.17 -3.67
N LEU A 528 6.44 -16.07 -4.26
CA LEU A 528 7.13 -16.09 -5.55
C LEU A 528 8.60 -16.45 -5.33
N HIS A 529 9.07 -17.48 -6.05
CA HIS A 529 10.49 -17.82 -6.17
C HIS A 529 10.90 -17.48 -7.62
N LEU A 530 11.76 -16.49 -7.80
CA LEU A 530 12.27 -16.14 -9.12
C LEU A 530 13.47 -17.03 -9.44
N ILE A 531 13.37 -17.87 -10.46
CA ILE A 531 14.40 -18.87 -10.82
C ILE A 531 15.08 -18.46 -12.13
N ALA A 532 16.41 -18.57 -12.19
CA ALA A 532 17.17 -18.34 -13.43
C ALA A 532 16.95 -19.49 -14.44
N ASN A 533 16.66 -19.16 -15.70
CA ASN A 533 16.50 -20.15 -16.78
C ASN A 533 17.82 -20.52 -17.45
N LYS A 534 18.86 -19.70 -17.25
CA LYS A 534 20.20 -19.84 -17.81
C LYS A 534 21.22 -19.18 -16.88
N ASP A 535 22.50 -19.35 -17.16
CA ASP A 535 23.55 -18.63 -16.43
C ASP A 535 23.41 -17.12 -16.67
N LEU A 536 23.47 -16.35 -15.58
CA LEU A 536 23.33 -14.91 -15.55
C LEU A 536 24.56 -14.27 -14.91
N LYS A 537 24.97 -13.13 -15.47
CA LYS A 537 26.06 -12.32 -14.95
C LYS A 537 25.53 -11.11 -14.21
N LYS A 538 26.30 -10.65 -13.22
CA LYS A 538 26.08 -9.34 -12.60
C LYS A 538 25.96 -8.27 -13.69
N GLY A 539 24.90 -7.48 -13.63
CA GLY A 539 24.57 -6.45 -14.62
C GLY A 539 23.49 -6.87 -15.64
N ASP A 540 23.12 -8.15 -15.69
CA ASP A 540 22.07 -8.62 -16.60
C ASP A 540 20.69 -8.08 -16.20
N GLU A 541 19.90 -7.66 -17.20
CA GLU A 541 18.47 -7.34 -17.03
C GLU A 541 17.65 -8.62 -16.85
N LEU A 542 16.81 -8.66 -15.82
CA LEU A 542 15.91 -9.77 -15.57
C LEU A 542 14.59 -9.61 -16.34
N THR A 543 14.22 -10.68 -17.05
CA THR A 543 13.04 -10.75 -17.91
C THR A 543 12.25 -12.03 -17.65
N ILE A 544 10.93 -11.93 -17.72
CA ILE A 544 9.98 -13.03 -17.56
C ILE A 544 9.03 -13.08 -18.76
N ALA A 545 8.33 -14.20 -18.95
CA ALA A 545 7.21 -14.25 -19.87
C ALA A 545 5.94 -13.72 -19.17
N TYR A 546 5.17 -12.88 -19.87
CA TYR A 546 3.89 -12.34 -19.40
C TYR A 546 2.72 -13.18 -19.91
N VAL A 547 2.94 -13.88 -21.02
CA VAL A 547 1.97 -14.68 -21.77
C VAL A 547 2.54 -16.07 -21.95
N ASP A 548 1.72 -17.01 -22.41
CA ASP A 548 2.20 -18.35 -22.74
C ASP A 548 3.13 -18.34 -23.96
N VAL A 549 4.40 -18.67 -23.71
CA VAL A 549 5.47 -18.70 -24.71
C VAL A 549 5.77 -20.09 -25.28
N ALA A 550 5.15 -21.13 -24.74
CA ALA A 550 5.31 -22.50 -25.22
C ALA A 550 4.62 -22.65 -26.58
N GLN A 551 5.22 -23.45 -27.46
CA GLN A 551 4.58 -23.87 -28.70
C GLN A 551 3.66 -25.06 -28.41
N HIS A 552 2.37 -24.93 -28.73
CA HIS A 552 1.38 -26.00 -28.58
C HIS A 552 1.50 -27.04 -29.70
N ALA A 553 0.99 -28.25 -29.45
CA ALA A 553 1.06 -29.35 -30.42
C ALA A 553 0.31 -29.05 -31.72
N GLU A 554 -0.76 -28.25 -31.66
CA GLU A 554 -1.59 -27.89 -32.82
C GLU A 554 -1.09 -26.66 -33.59
N GLU A 555 -0.01 -26.01 -33.13
CA GLU A 555 0.46 -24.76 -33.70
C GLU A 555 1.89 -24.90 -34.27
N ASN A 556 2.17 -24.24 -35.38
CA ASN A 556 3.52 -24.11 -35.92
C ASN A 556 4.25 -22.89 -35.33
N ALA A 557 5.52 -22.70 -35.66
CA ALA A 557 6.32 -21.60 -35.12
C ALA A 557 5.74 -20.21 -35.49
N ALA A 558 5.18 -20.04 -36.69
CA ALA A 558 4.59 -18.79 -37.13
C ALA A 558 3.28 -18.46 -36.39
N SER A 559 2.40 -19.46 -36.21
CA SER A 559 1.15 -19.29 -35.45
C SER A 559 1.42 -19.05 -33.97
N CYS A 560 2.42 -19.72 -33.39
CA CYS A 560 2.88 -19.47 -32.02
C CYS A 560 3.38 -18.02 -31.85
N ARG A 561 4.21 -17.54 -32.79
CA ARG A 561 4.67 -16.15 -32.80
C ARG A 561 3.50 -15.17 -32.90
N LEU A 562 2.55 -15.44 -33.80
CA LEU A 562 1.38 -14.60 -34.01
C LEU A 562 0.53 -14.52 -32.75
N ARG A 563 0.19 -15.65 -32.13
CA ARG A 563 -0.61 -15.71 -30.89
C ARG A 563 0.01 -14.84 -29.80
N ARG A 564 1.30 -15.02 -29.52
CA ARG A 564 2.03 -14.24 -28.50
C ARG A 564 2.03 -12.75 -28.81
N ARG A 565 2.33 -12.35 -30.06
CA ARG A 565 2.36 -10.94 -30.45
C ARG A 565 0.97 -10.30 -30.43
N LYS A 566 -0.08 -11.03 -30.84
CA LYS A 566 -1.48 -10.57 -30.81
C LYS A 566 -1.90 -10.29 -29.37
N GLU A 567 -1.60 -11.19 -28.43
CA GLU A 567 -1.90 -11.02 -27.01
C GLU A 567 -1.12 -9.85 -26.38
N LEU A 568 0.19 -9.71 -26.67
CA LEU A 568 1.01 -8.61 -26.15
C LEU A 568 0.60 -7.25 -26.72
N ALA A 569 0.31 -7.16 -28.02
CA ALA A 569 -0.08 -5.91 -28.66
C ALA A 569 -1.50 -5.48 -28.26
N ARG A 570 -2.48 -6.41 -28.27
CA ARG A 570 -3.88 -6.09 -27.97
C ARG A 570 -4.17 -6.04 -26.48
N GLY A 571 -3.62 -6.97 -25.72
CA GLY A 571 -3.80 -7.06 -24.27
C GLY A 571 -2.89 -6.09 -23.52
N TRP A 572 -1.57 -6.26 -23.68
CA TRP A 572 -0.56 -5.52 -22.92
C TRP A 572 -0.17 -4.17 -23.53
N LYS A 573 -0.67 -3.84 -24.73
CA LYS A 573 -0.43 -2.59 -25.47
C LYS A 573 1.04 -2.31 -25.79
N PHE A 574 1.83 -3.36 -26.04
CA PHE A 574 3.19 -3.18 -26.57
C PHE A 574 3.57 -4.28 -27.57
N ALA A 575 4.48 -3.95 -28.49
CA ALA A 575 5.05 -4.90 -29.42
C ALA A 575 6.37 -5.46 -28.88
N CYS A 576 6.46 -6.78 -28.67
CA CYS A 576 7.71 -7.39 -28.19
C CYS A 576 8.80 -7.37 -29.28
N GLN A 577 10.01 -6.95 -28.89
CA GLN A 577 11.19 -6.89 -29.76
C GLN A 577 12.33 -7.79 -29.26
N CYS A 578 12.03 -8.81 -28.44
CA CYS A 578 13.07 -9.71 -27.95
C CYS A 578 13.71 -10.52 -29.09
N SER A 579 14.91 -11.06 -28.84
CA SER A 579 15.68 -11.84 -29.81
C SER A 579 14.87 -12.97 -30.48
N ARG A 580 14.03 -13.68 -29.72
CA ARG A 580 13.16 -14.73 -30.26
C ARG A 580 12.13 -14.19 -31.27
N CYS A 581 11.42 -13.11 -30.93
CA CYS A 581 10.41 -12.53 -31.83
C CYS A 581 11.01 -11.90 -33.10
N VAL A 582 12.22 -11.36 -32.99
CA VAL A 582 12.98 -10.81 -34.13
C VAL A 582 13.42 -11.94 -35.05
N LYS A 583 14.06 -12.97 -34.50
CA LYS A 583 14.52 -14.14 -35.26
C LYS A 583 13.38 -14.83 -36.01
N GLU A 584 12.32 -15.21 -35.31
CA GLU A 584 11.15 -15.86 -35.92
C GLU A 584 10.41 -14.94 -36.93
N GLY A 585 10.57 -13.62 -36.83
CA GLY A 585 10.00 -12.67 -37.79
C GLY A 585 10.80 -12.54 -39.08
N SER A 586 12.09 -12.89 -39.05
CA SER A 586 12.97 -12.91 -40.23
C SER A 586 12.91 -14.23 -41.01
N GLU A 587 12.40 -15.29 -40.39
CA GLU A 587 12.20 -16.59 -41.02
C GLU A 587 10.89 -16.54 -41.85
N ASN A 588 10.98 -16.71 -43.17
CA ASN A 588 9.84 -16.77 -44.10
C ASN A 588 9.02 -18.06 -43.91
N VAL A 589 8.42 -18.23 -42.73
CA VAL A 589 7.47 -19.30 -42.47
C VAL A 589 6.10 -18.86 -42.99
N PRO A 590 5.50 -19.56 -43.96
CA PRO A 590 4.20 -19.18 -44.50
C PRO A 590 3.15 -19.20 -43.38
N PRO A 591 2.31 -18.15 -43.27
CA PRO A 591 1.22 -18.16 -42.30
C PRO A 591 0.26 -19.32 -42.61
N PRO A 592 -0.38 -19.93 -41.60
CA PRO A 592 -1.48 -20.86 -41.85
C PRO A 592 -2.59 -20.16 -42.66
N ALA A 593 -3.51 -20.92 -43.26
CA ALA A 593 -4.69 -20.35 -43.89
C ALA A 593 -5.50 -19.56 -42.85
N MET A 594 -5.35 -18.23 -42.85
CA MET A 594 -5.94 -17.33 -41.87
C MET A 594 -7.24 -16.74 -42.39
N HIS A 595 -8.18 -16.48 -41.49
CA HIS A 595 -9.40 -15.73 -41.80
C HIS A 595 -9.01 -14.30 -42.25
N PRO A 596 -9.68 -13.69 -43.26
CA PRO A 596 -9.28 -12.40 -43.84
C PRO A 596 -9.10 -11.25 -42.82
N GLN A 597 -9.88 -11.26 -41.74
CA GLN A 597 -9.76 -10.27 -40.66
C GLN A 597 -8.46 -10.42 -39.85
N ASP A 598 -8.01 -11.65 -39.59
CA ASP A 598 -6.75 -11.88 -38.88
C ASP A 598 -5.53 -11.55 -39.76
N LEU A 599 -5.67 -11.63 -41.09
CA LEU A 599 -4.65 -11.23 -42.05
C LEU A 599 -4.48 -9.70 -42.10
N HIS A 600 -5.60 -8.96 -42.05
CA HIS A 600 -5.57 -7.49 -41.95
C HIS A 600 -4.90 -7.04 -40.65
N ASP A 601 -5.22 -7.67 -39.52
CA ASP A 601 -4.59 -7.40 -38.22
C ASP A 601 -3.08 -7.71 -38.23
N TYR A 602 -2.66 -8.78 -38.92
CA TYR A 602 -1.25 -9.16 -39.08
C TYR A 602 -0.43 -8.11 -39.85
N CYS A 603 -0.98 -7.60 -40.95
CA CYS A 603 -0.31 -6.61 -41.81
C CYS A 603 -0.39 -5.18 -41.27
N SER A 604 -1.34 -4.87 -40.38
CA SER A 604 -1.55 -3.51 -39.86
C SER A 604 -0.53 -3.08 -38.79
N PHE A 605 0.28 -4.01 -38.27
CA PHE A 605 1.35 -3.72 -37.32
C PHE A 605 2.70 -4.04 -37.97
N PRO A 606 3.31 -3.07 -38.69
CA PRO A 606 4.58 -3.30 -39.37
C PRO A 606 5.67 -3.70 -38.38
N LEU A 607 6.61 -4.53 -38.86
CA LEU A 607 7.82 -5.00 -38.15
C LEU A 607 8.77 -3.86 -37.69
N SER A 608 8.43 -2.62 -38.01
CA SER A 608 9.05 -1.40 -37.53
C SER A 608 8.00 -0.28 -37.66
N LEU A 609 7.35 0.10 -36.56
CA LEU A 609 6.69 1.41 -36.54
C LEU A 609 7.82 2.44 -36.36
N PRO A 610 8.04 3.38 -37.30
CA PRO A 610 8.87 4.54 -37.00
C PRO A 610 8.19 5.36 -35.89
N PRO A 611 8.93 6.25 -35.20
CA PRO A 611 8.35 7.09 -34.16
C PRO A 611 7.08 7.79 -34.64
N PHE A 612 6.12 7.94 -33.72
CA PHE A 612 4.76 8.48 -33.92
C PHE A 612 4.67 9.84 -34.67
N GLN A 613 5.81 10.50 -34.95
CA GLN A 613 5.92 11.76 -35.69
C GLN A 613 5.87 11.61 -37.21
N GLU A 614 6.26 10.47 -37.81
CA GLU A 614 6.30 10.33 -39.28
C GLU A 614 4.96 9.92 -39.91
N MET A 615 4.01 9.39 -39.12
CA MET A 615 2.67 9.04 -39.62
C MET A 615 1.80 10.24 -40.03
N ARG A 616 2.24 11.48 -39.75
CA ARG A 616 1.45 12.69 -40.05
C ARG A 616 1.61 13.18 -41.51
N ASN A 617 2.56 12.64 -42.27
CA ASN A 617 2.92 13.13 -43.60
C ASN A 617 2.71 12.13 -44.76
N LEU A 618 2.26 10.90 -44.49
CA LEU A 618 1.91 9.95 -45.56
C LEU A 618 0.43 10.13 -45.94
N LYS A 619 0.21 10.68 -47.13
CA LYS A 619 -1.14 10.87 -47.71
C LYS A 619 -1.70 9.59 -48.36
N ASP A 620 -0.91 8.52 -48.44
CA ASP A 620 -1.27 7.31 -49.16
C ASP A 620 -1.33 6.09 -48.21
N ASP A 621 -2.35 5.27 -48.42
CA ASP A 621 -2.72 4.12 -47.60
C ASP A 621 -1.64 3.01 -47.66
N PRO A 622 -0.97 2.64 -46.55
CA PRO A 622 0.17 1.73 -46.54
C PRO A 622 -0.16 0.32 -47.05
N CYS A 623 -1.44 -0.09 -47.00
CA CYS A 623 -1.93 -1.36 -47.53
C CYS A 623 -1.74 -1.50 -49.05
N GLN A 624 -1.85 -0.40 -49.82
CA GLN A 624 -1.69 -0.44 -51.28
C GLN A 624 -0.23 -0.60 -51.71
N SER A 625 0.71 -0.08 -50.91
CA SER A 625 2.14 -0.16 -51.21
C SER A 625 2.75 -1.55 -50.97
N LEU A 626 2.20 -2.32 -50.03
CA LEU A 626 2.68 -3.66 -49.69
C LEU A 626 2.15 -4.72 -50.65
N ALA A 627 0.90 -4.59 -51.10
CA ALA A 627 0.29 -5.46 -52.11
C ALA A 627 1.01 -5.37 -53.47
N ALA A 628 1.56 -4.20 -53.82
CA ALA A 628 2.35 -4.00 -55.03
C ALA A 628 3.76 -4.64 -54.95
N ARG A 629 4.30 -4.89 -53.75
CA ARG A 629 5.65 -5.43 -53.53
C ARG A 629 5.71 -6.95 -53.38
N THR A 630 4.62 -7.60 -53.00
CA THR A 630 4.57 -9.05 -52.73
C THR A 630 4.00 -9.89 -53.87
N GLY A 631 3.49 -9.27 -54.94
CA GLY A 631 3.01 -9.98 -56.14
C GLY A 631 1.83 -10.93 -55.91
N LEU A 632 1.13 -10.83 -54.78
CA LEU A 632 0.15 -11.83 -54.32
C LEU A 632 -1.31 -11.59 -54.75
N CYS A 633 -1.59 -10.63 -55.65
CA CYS A 633 -2.95 -10.41 -56.15
C CYS A 633 -3.00 -10.33 -57.69
N HIS A 634 -2.92 -11.48 -58.36
CA HIS A 634 -3.42 -11.65 -59.72
C HIS A 634 -4.07 -13.02 -59.90
N SER A 635 -5.41 -13.05 -59.95
CA SER A 635 -6.21 -13.68 -61.04
C SER A 635 -7.71 -13.68 -60.72
N GLU A 636 -8.44 -12.78 -61.40
CA GLU A 636 -9.76 -12.88 -62.06
C GLU A 636 -10.83 -13.92 -61.65
N ARG A 637 -12.10 -13.47 -61.54
CA ARG A 637 -13.20 -13.62 -62.54
C ARG A 637 -14.54 -13.22 -61.87
N GLN A 638 -15.23 -12.16 -62.33
CA GLN A 638 -16.24 -12.17 -63.40
C GLN A 638 -17.22 -13.34 -63.32
N ILE A 639 -18.41 -13.12 -62.74
CA ILE A 639 -19.72 -13.60 -63.21
C ILE A 639 -20.76 -12.53 -62.82
N ASP A 640 -21.69 -12.30 -63.76
CA ASP A 640 -22.74 -11.27 -63.88
C ASP A 640 -23.63 -10.98 -62.65
#